data_AF-A0A0V1I4X3-F1
#
_entry.id   AF-A0A0V1I4X3-F1
#
_cell.length_a   1.000
_cell.length_b   1.000
_cell.length_c   1.000
_cell.angle_alpha   90.00
_cell.angle_beta   90.00
_cell.angle_gamma   90.00
#
_symmetry.space_group_name_H-M   'P 1'
#
loop_
_entity.id
_entity.type
_entity.pdbx_description
1 polymer ?
#
loop_
_entity_poly.entity_id
_entity_poly.type
_entity_poly.pdbx_seq_one_letter_code
_entity_poly.pdbx_strand_id
1 'polypeptide(L)'
;MQNELLSAQYVLYKTPDQITAKIITSAAPQWADEGAALTANAGHALVSTLESWLAPLHNSLSAVGYSNQPPGFSGFTTDSTSKGIIMMTNAQPQSFWLVHTLPKALANGVAWAWPADLTPQGHMAVCVDVSTQTVTSIASALVYQNPLIYFSNIAPALQATQQTLMKLIGGLTPILTPPFANTQTIRTLAAGAEVPITIFSKLSIGRLEMYRKILATKLKANIRVWAKTDNSLGSTGGGKIGFVKVVQSPITVDNQQSTREKDSSQWVSVEQKPLFCFTTNSYNKEQLMKSGTAICLEHQLLSDSFATIAANVIPPLYSVMRIYIFLSAFLVILHNCLKIHAANCTCRTATEDVNWFLLFKPVNQLMGILMFGNETTDGFWLLHTFERAFPNSASWSWPTKFTSEGHMVLCLSVGEDNVPLIVPALQYQEVVIYFGQVSSEKATEFADLTSLIDGSLSTITPPLWNKQSITTLNSALSADVYSKTASSRLEMYGGFLNRVMVVNMRIWAVTDNTLTTTCGGRIGFVKVVQSPVTIAGTQNDRSKDKSQWAVIEDQPVFCFTTNAYSTKQRTVAGSATCINQQAVSNLIFTVLVSKSEFTPWKTMNSVGERQRGMSLIKPQHLILFFVSLFILVKETAGKATNATAECKALVETLEGWIEPMSEKLSGFGYNNNPPSMTGMSTRSTSKGILMFTNSETVDEAFFFVYTMDGFLENGVGWVWPQALTSQGHMGVCMQISESDISSIATSLTYQQPLIYFYFINETVQDQQQELMQLLEGNQRILTPMYWDLQSITTHKTSVPINIYAKLFGSRLEMYSKLLATRLQANIRIWAKTDGSLTTTCGGRIGFVKVVQSPITIGTQQATRANDQSQWQKEMLGSSGAAVCLQQFQLSTVFSSLAGNVIPCPYVFYKAPGYVTAKISNAMNVPWTDDAAPLTSNTGHALTLTLDSWLVPLPNNLSALGYSNEPPYLSGIKTQSSVKGIIMMSNNGQPAFWFVHTFPRFLANAIGWTWPPALTEEGHMAVCMEVSTTTIQSIATSLTYQQPVIYFSNIDVALQPTQVTLMNLINGFVKVASSPFWHLQTITTLSREFYGRLLAKQLRANLRIWSRTDGTLTSTCGGKIGHVKLVKSPISIGDQQSRREADYAQWVSVENHPLFCFTTNNYNKEQDSLSGAGVCFAQHALSATFADMAKHVIPCPFS
;
A
#
# COMPACT_ATOMS: atom_id res chain seq x y z
N MET A 1 11.06 -37.70 -4.01
CA MET A 1 10.87 -37.08 -2.68
C MET A 1 9.40 -36.71 -2.56
N GLN A 2 8.44 -37.55 -2.14
CA GLN A 2 8.45 -38.81 -1.39
C GLN A 2 9.01 -38.76 0.03
N ASN A 3 8.05 -38.71 0.97
CA ASN A 3 7.94 -39.59 2.15
C ASN A 3 8.64 -39.24 3.47
N GLU A 4 9.02 -37.98 3.74
CA GLU A 4 9.04 -37.48 5.11
C GLU A 4 8.30 -36.15 5.22
N LEU A 5 7.26 -36.11 6.06
CA LEU A 5 6.73 -34.85 6.59
C LEU A 5 7.46 -34.62 7.92
N LEU A 6 8.50 -33.79 7.85
CA LEU A 6 9.55 -33.62 8.86
C LEU A 6 9.00 -33.47 10.28
N SER A 7 9.60 -34.17 11.24
CA SER A 7 9.27 -34.11 12.67
C SER A 7 9.68 -32.76 13.29
N ALA A 8 8.85 -31.74 13.06
CA ALA A 8 9.14 -30.34 13.38
C ALA A 8 8.68 -29.96 14.81
N GLN A 9 9.45 -30.39 15.82
CA GLN A 9 9.29 -29.96 17.22
C GLN A 9 10.28 -28.81 17.53
N TYR A 10 9.81 -27.56 17.55
CA TYR A 10 10.68 -26.41 17.86
C TYR A 10 9.97 -25.21 18.50
N VAL A 11 10.76 -24.41 19.21
CA VAL A 11 10.44 -23.04 19.64
C VAL A 11 11.42 -22.08 18.98
N LEU A 12 10.88 -21.14 18.19
CA LEU A 12 11.62 -20.14 17.42
C LEU A 12 11.36 -18.76 18.04
N TYR A 13 12.43 -18.04 18.37
CA TYR A 13 12.40 -16.72 18.97
C TYR A 13 13.24 -15.73 18.14
N LYS A 14 12.54 -14.86 17.41
CA LYS A 14 13.09 -13.72 16.68
C LYS A 14 13.10 -12.51 17.60
N THR A 15 14.26 -11.92 17.90
CA THR A 15 14.36 -10.74 18.79
C THR A 15 14.13 -9.42 18.03
N PRO A 16 13.87 -8.28 18.72
CA PRO A 16 13.68 -6.99 18.07
C PRO A 16 14.88 -6.55 17.21
N ASP A 17 14.58 -5.82 16.13
CA ASP A 17 15.54 -5.23 15.18
C ASP A 17 16.45 -6.23 14.41
N GLN A 18 16.40 -7.53 14.72
CA GLN A 18 17.11 -8.59 13.98
C GLN A 18 16.35 -9.05 12.73
N ILE A 19 17.08 -9.73 11.82
CA ILE A 19 16.51 -10.47 10.67
C ILE A 19 16.79 -11.98 10.72
N THR A 20 17.59 -12.46 11.68
CA THR A 20 17.71 -13.87 12.07
C THR A 20 16.90 -14.14 13.33
N ALA A 21 16.76 -15.42 13.70
CA ALA A 21 16.14 -15.83 14.96
C ALA A 21 16.94 -16.95 15.64
N LYS A 22 16.66 -17.15 16.92
CA LYS A 22 17.18 -18.24 17.74
C LYS A 22 16.16 -19.37 17.80
N ILE A 23 16.61 -20.61 17.82
CA ILE A 23 15.78 -21.82 17.85
C ILE A 23 16.20 -22.77 18.98
N ILE A 24 15.21 -23.45 19.57
CA ILE A 24 15.37 -24.67 20.38
C ILE A 24 14.58 -25.77 19.68
N THR A 25 15.13 -26.99 19.60
CA THR A 25 14.41 -28.18 19.12
C THR A 25 14.41 -29.29 20.19
N SER A 26 13.64 -30.35 20.02
CA SER A 26 13.70 -31.50 20.93
C SER A 26 15.02 -32.28 20.83
N ALA A 27 15.66 -32.28 19.65
CA ALA A 27 16.98 -32.87 19.44
C ALA A 27 18.13 -31.97 19.96
N ALA A 28 17.96 -30.66 19.92
CA ALA A 28 18.91 -29.66 20.40
C ALA A 28 18.24 -28.75 21.46
N PRO A 29 18.21 -29.17 22.75
CA PRO A 29 17.48 -28.49 23.82
C PRO A 29 18.22 -27.25 24.38
N GLN A 30 18.97 -26.55 23.53
CA GLN A 30 19.73 -25.33 23.82
C GLN A 30 19.47 -24.32 22.70
N TRP A 31 19.62 -23.02 22.98
CA TRP A 31 19.48 -22.01 21.93
C TRP A 31 20.61 -22.12 20.90
N ALA A 32 20.24 -22.10 19.62
CA ALA A 32 21.14 -21.97 18.48
C ALA A 32 20.58 -20.93 17.49
N ASP A 33 21.39 -20.47 16.53
CA ASP A 33 20.88 -19.68 15.39
C ASP A 33 20.07 -20.57 14.43
N GLU A 34 18.96 -20.07 13.89
CA GLU A 34 18.06 -20.81 12.99
C GLU A 34 18.70 -21.13 11.62
N GLY A 35 19.78 -20.43 11.24
CA GLY A 35 20.45 -20.55 9.95
C GLY A 35 20.37 -19.26 9.15
N ALA A 36 19.70 -19.28 8.01
CA ALA A 36 19.54 -18.11 7.15
C ALA A 36 18.69 -17.00 7.80
N ALA A 37 18.83 -15.77 7.31
CA ALA A 37 17.92 -14.68 7.67
C ALA A 37 16.49 -15.00 7.19
N LEU A 38 15.50 -14.61 7.97
CA LEU A 38 14.07 -14.80 7.68
C LEU A 38 13.61 -14.06 6.43
N THR A 39 14.42 -13.12 5.91
CA THR A 39 14.20 -12.47 4.61
C THR A 39 14.55 -13.36 3.41
N ALA A 40 15.32 -14.44 3.60
CA ALA A 40 15.65 -15.41 2.56
C ALA A 40 14.47 -16.34 2.25
N ASN A 41 14.40 -16.83 1.01
CA ASN A 41 13.35 -17.75 0.53
C ASN A 41 13.65 -19.24 0.80
N ALA A 42 14.72 -19.55 1.52
CA ALA A 42 15.14 -20.90 1.94
C ALA A 42 16.13 -20.81 3.12
N GLY A 43 16.44 -21.95 3.74
CA GLY A 43 17.52 -22.05 4.73
C GLY A 43 17.18 -21.67 6.17
N HIS A 44 15.90 -21.56 6.51
CA HIS A 44 15.39 -21.36 7.87
C HIS A 44 14.16 -22.24 8.12
N ALA A 45 13.83 -22.51 9.39
CA ALA A 45 12.88 -23.53 9.80
C ALA A 45 11.44 -23.20 9.38
N LEU A 46 11.05 -21.92 9.36
CA LEU A 46 9.70 -21.53 8.90
C LEU A 46 9.45 -21.92 7.45
N VAL A 47 10.37 -21.66 6.53
CA VAL A 47 10.21 -22.08 5.12
C VAL A 47 10.26 -23.60 4.99
N SER A 48 11.22 -24.28 5.63
CA SER A 48 11.33 -25.74 5.53
C SER A 48 10.11 -26.48 6.10
N THR A 49 9.47 -25.95 7.15
CA THR A 49 8.23 -26.51 7.73
C THR A 49 7.01 -26.22 6.86
N LEU A 50 7.02 -25.11 6.12
CA LEU A 50 5.88 -24.61 5.35
C LEU A 50 6.07 -24.72 3.83
N GLU A 51 7.03 -25.51 3.33
CA GLU A 51 7.29 -25.65 1.88
C GLU A 51 6.02 -26.03 1.10
N SER A 52 5.32 -27.07 1.57
CA SER A 52 4.03 -27.51 0.98
C SER A 52 2.85 -26.54 1.21
N TRP A 53 3.01 -25.52 2.05
CA TRP A 53 2.02 -24.46 2.29
C TRP A 53 2.29 -23.22 1.43
N LEU A 54 3.55 -22.91 1.15
CA LEU A 54 3.98 -21.77 0.33
C LEU A 54 3.80 -22.03 -1.19
N ALA A 55 3.57 -23.29 -1.56
CA ALA A 55 3.13 -23.71 -2.90
C ALA A 55 1.62 -24.06 -2.92
N PRO A 56 0.98 -24.19 -4.10
CA PRO A 56 -0.38 -24.72 -4.21
C PRO A 56 -0.50 -26.09 -3.53
N LEU A 57 -1.38 -26.19 -2.52
CA LEU A 57 -1.43 -27.34 -1.61
C LEU A 57 -1.69 -28.66 -2.36
N HIS A 58 -0.77 -29.62 -2.23
CA HIS A 58 -0.84 -30.90 -2.94
C HIS A 58 -2.02 -31.78 -2.46
N ASN A 59 -2.64 -32.52 -3.39
CA ASN A 59 -3.84 -33.34 -3.14
C ASN A 59 -3.69 -34.46 -2.08
N SER A 60 -2.46 -34.79 -1.68
CA SER A 60 -2.17 -35.72 -0.56
C SER A 60 -2.21 -35.08 0.83
N LEU A 61 -2.43 -33.77 0.92
CA LEU A 61 -2.47 -32.99 2.16
C LEU A 61 -3.84 -32.35 2.41
N SER A 62 -4.09 -32.00 3.66
CA SER A 62 -5.17 -31.13 4.10
C SER A 62 -4.60 -30.09 5.06
N ALA A 63 -5.07 -28.85 4.99
CA ALA A 63 -4.55 -27.78 5.85
C ALA A 63 -5.59 -26.71 6.20
N VAL A 64 -5.35 -26.04 7.33
CA VAL A 64 -6.18 -24.93 7.86
C VAL A 64 -5.27 -23.83 8.38
N GLY A 65 -5.44 -22.61 7.87
CA GLY A 65 -4.78 -21.41 8.37
C GLY A 65 -5.76 -20.54 9.15
N TYR A 66 -5.40 -20.16 10.37
CA TYR A 66 -6.19 -19.27 11.21
C TYR A 66 -5.34 -18.12 11.74
N SER A 67 -5.88 -16.90 11.78
CA SER A 67 -5.16 -15.73 12.29
C SER A 67 -6.11 -14.59 12.60
N ASN A 68 -5.86 -13.88 13.70
CA ASN A 68 -6.52 -12.61 13.97
C ASN A 68 -6.00 -11.45 13.09
N GLN A 69 -4.86 -11.63 12.43
CA GLN A 69 -4.24 -10.69 11.47
C GLN A 69 -3.60 -11.50 10.32
N PRO A 70 -4.41 -12.07 9.40
CA PRO A 70 -3.97 -12.92 8.29
C PRO A 70 -3.26 -12.13 7.17
N PRO A 71 -2.48 -12.82 6.32
CA PRO A 71 -1.77 -12.21 5.20
C PRO A 71 -2.74 -11.68 4.13
N GLY A 72 -2.51 -10.45 3.66
CA GLY A 72 -3.30 -9.81 2.60
C GLY A 72 -4.56 -9.04 3.05
N PHE A 73 -4.94 -9.08 4.32
CA PHE A 73 -6.19 -8.47 4.80
C PHE A 73 -6.01 -7.12 5.49
N SER A 74 -7.07 -6.32 5.40
CA SER A 74 -7.39 -5.18 6.24
C SER A 74 -8.89 -5.19 6.59
N GLY A 75 -9.37 -4.25 7.41
CA GLY A 75 -10.81 -3.94 7.48
C GLY A 75 -11.68 -4.74 8.45
N PHE A 76 -11.17 -5.77 9.16
CA PHE A 76 -11.96 -6.49 10.16
C PHE A 76 -11.38 -6.45 11.57
N THR A 77 -12.25 -6.26 12.55
CA THR A 77 -11.94 -6.37 13.98
C THR A 77 -12.53 -7.66 14.54
N THR A 78 -11.65 -8.60 14.88
CA THR A 78 -11.94 -9.79 15.70
C THR A 78 -11.55 -9.54 17.16
N ASP A 79 -12.22 -10.23 18.07
CA ASP A 79 -11.88 -10.32 19.49
C ASP A 79 -10.72 -11.30 19.76
N SER A 80 -10.33 -12.14 18.80
CA SER A 80 -9.27 -13.13 18.97
C SER A 80 -7.87 -12.53 18.95
N THR A 81 -6.94 -13.20 19.63
CA THR A 81 -5.49 -12.98 19.53
C THR A 81 -4.74 -14.10 18.80
N SER A 82 -5.39 -15.24 18.55
CA SER A 82 -4.74 -16.47 18.08
C SER A 82 -4.33 -16.44 16.59
N LYS A 83 -3.19 -17.07 16.28
CA LYS A 83 -2.71 -17.33 14.91
C LYS A 83 -2.01 -18.69 14.82
N GLY A 84 -2.12 -19.37 13.68
CA GLY A 84 -1.49 -20.66 13.45
C GLY A 84 -1.89 -21.34 12.15
N ILE A 85 -1.24 -22.47 11.89
CA ILE A 85 -1.48 -23.38 10.77
C ILE A 85 -1.57 -24.80 11.31
N ILE A 86 -2.54 -25.57 10.83
CA ILE A 86 -2.60 -27.03 11.01
C ILE A 86 -2.42 -27.64 9.62
N MET A 87 -1.48 -28.56 9.47
CA MET A 87 -1.31 -29.37 8.25
C MET A 87 -1.41 -30.86 8.59
N MET A 88 -2.00 -31.64 7.69
CA MET A 88 -2.37 -33.03 7.88
C MET A 88 -2.08 -33.83 6.61
N THR A 89 -1.66 -35.08 6.75
CA THR A 89 -1.62 -36.03 5.63
C THR A 89 -3.00 -36.64 5.39
N ASN A 90 -3.38 -36.86 4.14
CA ASN A 90 -4.67 -37.47 3.78
C ASN A 90 -4.65 -39.01 3.87
N ALA A 91 -3.45 -39.60 3.92
CA ALA A 91 -3.24 -41.06 3.85
C ALA A 91 -2.55 -41.67 5.08
N GLN A 92 -2.12 -40.86 6.04
CA GLN A 92 -1.44 -41.28 7.27
C GLN A 92 -2.00 -40.51 8.48
N PRO A 93 -1.83 -40.98 9.72
CA PRO A 93 -2.29 -40.28 10.91
C PRO A 93 -1.33 -39.17 11.36
N GLN A 94 -0.55 -38.58 10.44
CA GLN A 94 0.48 -37.58 10.74
C GLN A 94 -0.02 -36.16 10.45
N SER A 95 0.25 -35.25 11.38
CA SER A 95 -0.10 -33.83 11.30
C SER A 95 0.92 -32.98 12.06
N PHE A 96 0.93 -31.67 11.81
CA PHE A 96 1.62 -30.72 12.68
C PHE A 96 0.76 -29.48 12.94
N TRP A 97 1.07 -28.79 14.03
CA TRP A 97 0.43 -27.57 14.47
C TRP A 97 1.50 -26.51 14.75
N LEU A 98 1.49 -25.45 13.94
CA LEU A 98 2.31 -24.26 14.10
C LEU A 98 1.47 -23.15 14.72
N VAL A 99 1.94 -22.54 15.81
CA VAL A 99 1.28 -21.41 16.48
C VAL A 99 2.28 -20.25 16.58
N HIS A 100 1.87 -19.05 16.22
CA HIS A 100 2.81 -17.93 16.06
C HIS A 100 2.23 -16.58 16.46
N THR A 101 3.11 -15.60 16.60
CA THR A 101 2.75 -14.20 16.86
C THR A 101 2.83 -13.30 15.62
N LEU A 102 3.54 -13.74 14.56
CA LEU A 102 3.73 -13.02 13.29
C LEU A 102 2.39 -12.56 12.68
N PRO A 103 2.09 -11.24 12.58
CA PRO A 103 0.93 -10.73 11.86
C PRO A 103 1.22 -10.57 10.36
N LYS A 104 0.16 -10.63 9.52
CA LYS A 104 0.20 -10.49 8.05
C LYS A 104 1.14 -11.45 7.30
N ALA A 105 1.65 -12.50 7.95
CA ALA A 105 2.61 -13.46 7.39
C ALA A 105 1.96 -14.83 7.05
N LEU A 106 2.75 -15.72 6.44
CA LEU A 106 2.38 -17.11 6.13
C LEU A 106 1.21 -17.29 5.12
N ALA A 107 1.24 -16.58 3.99
CA ALA A 107 0.25 -16.80 2.91
C ALA A 107 0.33 -18.25 2.37
N ASN A 108 -0.82 -18.85 2.06
CA ASN A 108 -0.87 -20.14 1.35
C ASN A 108 -0.71 -19.92 -0.17
N GLY A 109 0.01 -20.81 -0.85
CA GLY A 109 0.14 -20.78 -2.31
C GLY A 109 0.93 -19.60 -2.88
N VAL A 110 1.60 -18.82 -2.03
CA VAL A 110 2.41 -17.66 -2.40
C VAL A 110 3.83 -17.85 -1.86
N ALA A 111 4.82 -17.57 -2.70
CA ALA A 111 6.23 -17.65 -2.36
C ALA A 111 6.57 -16.82 -1.10
N TRP A 112 7.50 -17.31 -0.30
CA TRP A 112 7.88 -16.67 0.96
C TRP A 112 8.37 -15.23 0.79
N ALA A 113 7.79 -14.33 1.57
CA ALA A 113 8.22 -12.94 1.72
C ALA A 113 8.09 -12.50 3.18
N TRP A 114 9.17 -11.95 3.75
CA TRP A 114 9.17 -11.39 5.10
C TRP A 114 8.55 -9.98 5.10
N PRO A 115 7.46 -9.71 5.85
CA PRO A 115 6.89 -8.36 5.91
C PRO A 115 7.82 -7.43 6.70
N ALA A 116 8.22 -6.31 6.10
CA ALA A 116 9.18 -5.38 6.71
C ALA A 116 8.74 -4.83 8.09
N ASP A 117 7.42 -4.69 8.31
CA ASP A 117 6.78 -4.33 9.59
C ASP A 117 7.20 -5.21 10.79
N LEU A 118 7.73 -6.42 10.53
CA LEU A 118 8.10 -7.40 11.56
C LEU A 118 9.56 -7.29 12.02
N THR A 119 10.42 -6.63 11.23
CA THR A 119 11.84 -6.47 11.58
C THR A 119 12.05 -5.66 12.87
N PRO A 120 11.31 -4.56 13.16
CA PRO A 120 11.47 -3.80 14.42
C PRO A 120 10.94 -4.50 15.69
N GLN A 121 10.27 -5.65 15.58
CA GLN A 121 9.56 -6.29 16.70
C GLN A 121 10.08 -7.70 17.02
N GLY A 122 10.00 -8.08 18.29
CA GLY A 122 10.23 -9.45 18.74
C GLY A 122 9.03 -10.35 18.40
N HIS A 123 9.29 -11.57 17.95
CA HIS A 123 8.26 -12.53 17.57
C HIS A 123 8.67 -13.96 17.95
N MET A 124 7.67 -14.75 18.36
CA MET A 124 7.83 -16.18 18.65
C MET A 124 6.89 -17.03 17.78
N ALA A 125 7.36 -18.23 17.43
CA ALA A 125 6.57 -19.32 16.87
C ALA A 125 6.91 -20.65 17.58
N VAL A 126 5.93 -21.54 17.69
CA VAL A 126 6.06 -22.88 18.28
C VAL A 126 5.45 -23.88 17.30
N CYS A 127 6.23 -24.89 16.91
CA CYS A 127 5.78 -25.98 16.05
C CYS A 127 5.83 -27.31 16.82
N VAL A 128 4.77 -28.10 16.68
CA VAL A 128 4.67 -29.46 17.25
C VAL A 128 4.05 -30.41 16.25
N ASP A 129 4.60 -31.61 16.13
CA ASP A 129 3.99 -32.74 15.44
C ASP A 129 2.94 -33.41 16.33
N VAL A 130 1.82 -33.81 15.73
CA VAL A 130 0.65 -34.34 16.46
C VAL A 130 -0.06 -35.40 15.61
N SER A 131 -0.73 -36.36 16.25
CA SER A 131 -1.53 -37.33 15.48
C SER A 131 -2.80 -36.66 14.94
N THR A 132 -3.25 -37.05 13.74
CA THR A 132 -4.43 -36.47 13.09
C THR A 132 -5.70 -36.60 13.95
N GLN A 133 -5.78 -37.61 14.83
CA GLN A 133 -6.87 -37.78 15.79
C GLN A 133 -6.93 -36.62 16.80
N THR A 134 -5.78 -36.12 17.29
CA THR A 134 -5.73 -35.01 18.26
C THR A 134 -6.15 -33.65 17.68
N VAL A 135 -6.20 -33.52 16.34
CA VAL A 135 -6.66 -32.29 15.67
C VAL A 135 -8.10 -31.92 16.07
N THR A 136 -8.95 -32.89 16.41
CA THR A 136 -10.29 -32.62 16.95
C THR A 136 -10.25 -31.95 18.34
N SER A 137 -9.25 -32.26 19.18
CA SER A 137 -9.03 -31.57 20.47
C SER A 137 -8.43 -30.17 20.25
N ILE A 138 -7.56 -29.98 19.25
CA ILE A 138 -7.07 -28.66 18.84
C ILE A 138 -8.23 -27.80 18.32
N ALA A 139 -9.12 -28.36 17.49
CA ALA A 139 -10.33 -27.67 17.01
C ALA A 139 -11.28 -27.31 18.18
N SER A 140 -11.46 -28.21 19.16
CA SER A 140 -12.21 -27.94 20.40
C SER A 140 -11.62 -26.75 21.18
N ALA A 141 -10.29 -26.61 21.25
CA ALA A 141 -9.65 -25.44 21.82
C ALA A 141 -9.87 -24.18 20.96
N LEU A 142 -9.69 -24.27 19.63
CA LEU A 142 -9.84 -23.16 18.69
C LEU A 142 -11.25 -22.56 18.65
N VAL A 143 -12.30 -23.37 18.85
CA VAL A 143 -13.69 -22.87 19.03
C VAL A 143 -13.78 -21.85 20.17
N TYR A 144 -13.03 -22.06 21.27
CA TYR A 144 -12.97 -21.12 22.39
C TYR A 144 -12.01 -19.96 22.17
N GLN A 145 -11.23 -19.96 21.10
CA GLN A 145 -10.31 -18.88 20.73
C GLN A 145 -10.92 -17.91 19.71
N ASN A 146 -12.06 -18.25 19.10
CA ASN A 146 -12.76 -17.47 18.05
C ASN A 146 -11.87 -16.90 16.91
N PRO A 147 -10.85 -17.62 16.38
CA PRO A 147 -9.97 -17.08 15.37
C PRO A 147 -10.67 -17.03 14.01
N LEU A 148 -10.30 -16.07 13.15
CA LEU A 148 -10.70 -16.14 11.74
C LEU A 148 -9.91 -17.26 11.04
N ILE A 149 -10.63 -18.22 10.46
CA ILE A 149 -10.08 -19.15 9.47
C ILE A 149 -9.93 -18.38 8.15
N TYR A 150 -8.70 -18.20 7.67
CA TYR A 150 -8.41 -17.48 6.42
C TYR A 150 -8.14 -18.42 5.25
N PHE A 151 -7.79 -19.67 5.53
CA PHE A 151 -7.60 -20.72 4.53
C PHE A 151 -8.07 -22.06 5.07
N SER A 152 -8.72 -22.87 4.22
CA SER A 152 -9.07 -24.25 4.52
C SER A 152 -9.12 -25.12 3.25
N ASN A 153 -8.47 -26.28 3.29
CA ASN A 153 -8.61 -27.33 2.29
C ASN A 153 -8.56 -28.68 3.01
N ILE A 154 -9.68 -29.40 3.08
CA ILE A 154 -9.82 -30.67 3.80
C ILE A 154 -10.34 -31.74 2.84
N ALA A 155 -9.59 -32.83 2.66
CA ALA A 155 -10.02 -33.97 1.85
C ALA A 155 -11.28 -34.66 2.43
N PRO A 156 -12.23 -35.12 1.61
CA PRO A 156 -13.53 -35.64 2.08
C PRO A 156 -13.46 -36.71 3.18
N ALA A 157 -12.45 -37.61 3.13
CA ALA A 157 -12.25 -38.63 4.16
C ALA A 157 -11.93 -38.04 5.55
N LEU A 158 -11.18 -36.93 5.61
CA LEU A 158 -10.91 -36.21 6.85
C LEU A 158 -12.12 -35.38 7.29
N GLN A 159 -12.95 -34.87 6.38
CA GLN A 159 -14.17 -34.14 6.75
C GLN A 159 -15.14 -35.00 7.58
N ALA A 160 -15.27 -36.28 7.24
CA ALA A 160 -16.16 -37.22 7.94
C ALA A 160 -15.72 -37.49 9.39
N THR A 161 -14.41 -37.49 9.66
CA THR A 161 -13.82 -37.76 10.99
C THR A 161 -13.64 -36.49 11.82
N GLN A 162 -13.16 -35.40 11.22
CA GLN A 162 -12.83 -34.15 11.91
C GLN A 162 -14.03 -33.21 12.05
N GLN A 163 -15.18 -33.71 12.51
CA GLN A 163 -16.45 -32.96 12.52
C GLN A 163 -16.38 -31.66 13.32
N THR A 164 -15.58 -31.59 14.40
CA THR A 164 -15.34 -30.36 15.17
C THR A 164 -14.56 -29.33 14.37
N LEU A 165 -13.58 -29.75 13.57
CA LEU A 165 -12.84 -28.88 12.65
C LEU A 165 -13.74 -28.39 11.51
N MET A 166 -14.61 -29.25 10.98
CA MET A 166 -15.57 -28.86 9.94
C MET A 166 -16.63 -27.88 10.46
N LYS A 167 -17.00 -27.95 11.75
CA LYS A 167 -17.84 -26.93 12.42
C LYS A 167 -17.11 -25.60 12.61
N LEU A 168 -15.82 -25.63 12.96
CA LEU A 168 -14.96 -24.44 13.06
C LEU A 168 -14.80 -23.74 11.68
N ILE A 169 -14.52 -24.51 10.62
CA ILE A 169 -14.44 -24.01 9.22
C ILE A 169 -15.82 -23.55 8.71
N GLY A 170 -16.88 -24.27 9.08
CA GLY A 170 -18.26 -24.02 8.62
C GLY A 170 -18.91 -22.74 9.14
N GLY A 171 -18.23 -21.99 10.01
CA GLY A 171 -18.76 -20.82 10.71
C GLY A 171 -19.13 -21.16 12.16
N LEU A 172 -18.53 -20.44 13.10
CA LEU A 172 -18.65 -20.74 14.54
C LEU A 172 -20.08 -20.54 15.05
N THR A 173 -20.63 -21.59 15.67
CA THR A 173 -21.79 -21.48 16.56
C THR A 173 -21.36 -20.72 17.82
N PRO A 174 -21.95 -19.55 18.13
CA PRO A 174 -21.50 -18.74 19.26
C PRO A 174 -21.83 -19.43 20.59
N ILE A 175 -20.81 -19.64 21.43
CA ILE A 175 -21.00 -20.16 22.80
C ILE A 175 -21.46 -18.99 23.68
N LEU A 176 -22.77 -18.88 23.84
CA LEU A 176 -23.43 -17.80 24.60
C LEU A 176 -23.65 -18.14 26.09
N THR A 177 -23.45 -19.39 26.49
CA THR A 177 -23.62 -19.88 27.86
C THR A 177 -22.30 -20.34 28.48
N PRO A 178 -22.12 -20.24 29.82
CA PRO A 178 -20.95 -20.79 30.50
C PRO A 178 -20.84 -22.33 30.37
N PRO A 179 -19.64 -22.92 30.47
CA PRO A 179 -18.36 -22.28 30.76
C PRO A 179 -17.76 -21.55 29.55
N PHE A 180 -17.15 -20.38 29.77
CA PHE A 180 -16.51 -19.58 28.71
C PHE A 180 -15.01 -19.82 28.54
N ALA A 181 -14.48 -20.89 29.15
CA ALA A 181 -13.11 -21.34 28.98
C ALA A 181 -13.05 -22.86 28.87
N ASN A 182 -12.16 -23.33 27.99
CA ASN A 182 -11.91 -24.73 27.71
C ASN A 182 -10.48 -25.10 28.18
N THR A 183 -10.27 -26.39 28.46
CA THR A 183 -8.95 -26.96 28.72
C THR A 183 -8.90 -28.30 28.00
N GLN A 184 -7.92 -28.47 27.12
CA GLN A 184 -7.69 -29.68 26.34
C GLN A 184 -6.27 -30.18 26.62
N THR A 185 -6.06 -31.49 26.61
CA THR A 185 -4.71 -32.08 26.73
C THR A 185 -4.47 -32.99 25.54
N ILE A 186 -3.31 -32.82 24.90
CA ILE A 186 -2.83 -33.64 23.78
C ILE A 186 -1.39 -34.07 24.05
N ARG A 187 -0.82 -34.87 23.15
CA ARG A 187 0.58 -35.33 23.17
C ARG A 187 1.18 -35.09 21.78
N THR A 188 2.49 -34.86 21.72
CA THR A 188 3.21 -34.85 20.43
C THR A 188 3.25 -36.23 19.80
N LEU A 189 3.60 -36.31 18.51
CA LEU A 189 3.83 -37.59 17.85
C LEU A 189 5.13 -38.23 18.35
N ALA A 190 5.15 -39.55 18.50
CA ALA A 190 6.26 -40.29 19.11
C ALA A 190 7.44 -40.54 18.15
N ALA A 191 8.12 -39.46 17.73
CA ALA A 191 9.46 -39.51 17.12
C ALA A 191 10.59 -39.48 18.17
N GLY A 192 10.25 -39.67 19.45
CA GLY A 192 11.10 -39.54 20.63
C GLY A 192 10.26 -39.70 21.89
N ALA A 193 10.62 -39.02 22.98
CA ALA A 193 9.75 -38.93 24.15
C ALA A 193 8.51 -38.07 23.85
N GLU A 194 7.31 -38.60 24.13
CA GLU A 194 6.07 -37.83 24.00
C GLU A 194 6.09 -36.62 24.95
N VAL A 195 5.82 -35.43 24.42
CA VAL A 195 5.65 -34.20 25.21
C VAL A 195 4.15 -33.98 25.47
N PRO A 196 3.69 -34.02 26.74
CA PRO A 196 2.34 -33.59 27.09
C PRO A 196 2.15 -32.09 26.80
N ILE A 197 1.01 -31.75 26.18
CA ILE A 197 0.64 -30.37 25.89
C ILE A 197 -0.75 -30.10 26.47
N THR A 198 -0.86 -29.08 27.34
CA THR A 198 -2.14 -28.60 27.85
C THR A 198 -2.50 -27.25 27.23
N ILE A 199 -3.63 -27.21 26.52
CA ILE A 199 -4.15 -26.04 25.82
C ILE A 199 -5.28 -25.43 26.66
N PHE A 200 -5.04 -24.24 27.20
CA PHE A 200 -6.06 -23.41 27.83
C PHE A 200 -6.62 -22.41 26.81
N SER A 201 -7.93 -22.26 26.72
CA SER A 201 -8.55 -21.31 25.78
C SER A 201 -9.73 -20.58 26.42
N LYS A 202 -9.93 -19.30 26.06
CA LYS A 202 -10.98 -18.45 26.66
C LYS A 202 -11.68 -17.59 25.61
N LEU A 203 -12.99 -17.43 25.76
CA LEU A 203 -13.80 -16.52 24.94
C LEU A 203 -13.87 -15.12 25.55
N SER A 204 -14.01 -14.10 24.69
CA SER A 204 -14.16 -12.69 25.06
C SER A 204 -15.42 -12.42 25.92
N ILE A 205 -16.54 -13.05 25.57
CA ILE A 205 -17.83 -12.92 26.27
C ILE A 205 -17.74 -13.23 27.77
N GLY A 206 -16.86 -14.17 28.16
CA GLY A 206 -16.67 -14.55 29.56
C GLY A 206 -15.85 -13.57 30.39
N ARG A 207 -15.21 -12.56 29.76
CA ARG A 207 -14.32 -11.57 30.40
C ARG A 207 -13.27 -12.15 31.34
N LEU A 208 -12.80 -13.36 31.01
CA LEU A 208 -11.86 -14.12 31.84
C LEU A 208 -10.43 -13.61 31.65
N GLU A 209 -9.67 -13.62 32.73
CA GLU A 209 -8.28 -13.17 32.81
C GLU A 209 -7.35 -14.39 32.63
N MET A 210 -6.47 -14.39 31.62
CA MET A 210 -5.70 -15.58 31.23
C MET A 210 -4.71 -16.07 32.30
N TYR A 211 -4.04 -15.18 33.02
CA TYR A 211 -2.83 -15.52 33.78
C TYR A 211 -3.12 -15.98 35.21
N ARG A 212 -3.83 -15.18 36.01
CA ARG A 212 -4.19 -15.50 37.39
C ARG A 212 -5.42 -16.41 37.42
N LYS A 213 -6.50 -16.05 36.71
CA LYS A 213 -7.79 -16.75 36.81
C LYS A 213 -7.84 -18.06 36.03
N ILE A 214 -7.10 -18.20 34.93
CA ILE A 214 -6.97 -19.47 34.21
C ILE A 214 -5.64 -20.16 34.57
N LEU A 215 -4.48 -19.70 34.09
CA LEU A 215 -3.22 -20.43 34.20
C LEU A 215 -2.80 -20.75 35.65
N ALA A 216 -2.50 -19.75 36.49
CA ALA A 216 -2.02 -19.98 37.85
C ALA A 216 -3.01 -20.79 38.72
N THR A 217 -4.31 -20.56 38.52
CA THR A 217 -5.39 -21.27 39.23
C THR A 217 -5.51 -22.73 38.78
N LYS A 218 -5.50 -23.01 37.46
CA LYS A 218 -5.63 -24.38 36.93
C LYS A 218 -4.35 -25.20 37.11
N LEU A 219 -3.19 -24.59 36.90
CA LEU A 219 -1.88 -25.22 37.10
C LEU A 219 -1.53 -25.40 38.59
N LYS A 220 -2.23 -24.72 39.51
CA LYS A 220 -1.95 -24.69 40.95
C LYS A 220 -0.49 -24.36 41.25
N ALA A 221 0.02 -23.31 40.61
CA ALA A 221 1.43 -22.94 40.64
C ALA A 221 1.61 -21.42 40.62
N ASN A 222 2.81 -20.95 40.96
CA ASN A 222 3.23 -19.57 40.72
C ASN A 222 3.79 -19.46 39.30
N ILE A 223 3.54 -18.35 38.62
CA ILE A 223 3.93 -18.17 37.22
C ILE A 223 4.71 -16.88 37.00
N ARG A 224 5.73 -16.93 36.13
CA ARG A 224 6.54 -15.79 35.69
C ARG A 224 6.15 -15.39 34.27
N VAL A 225 5.80 -14.12 34.04
CA VAL A 225 5.13 -13.67 32.81
C VAL A 225 5.96 -12.65 32.01
N TRP A 226 6.22 -12.99 30.75
CA TRP A 226 6.68 -12.08 29.70
C TRP A 226 5.54 -11.80 28.72
N ALA A 227 5.07 -10.56 28.67
CA ALA A 227 3.99 -10.09 27.79
C ALA A 227 3.90 -8.56 27.82
N LYS A 228 3.28 -7.92 26.83
CA LYS A 228 2.99 -6.47 26.90
C LYS A 228 2.07 -6.14 28.09
N THR A 229 2.41 -5.09 28.83
CA THR A 229 1.77 -4.67 30.10
C THR A 229 1.38 -3.20 30.07
N ASP A 230 0.25 -2.87 30.70
CA ASP A 230 -0.26 -1.50 30.88
C ASP A 230 -0.09 -0.99 32.33
N ASN A 231 0.68 -1.70 33.16
CA ASN A 231 0.83 -1.54 34.62
C ASN A 231 -0.46 -1.63 35.45
N SER A 232 -1.63 -1.86 34.83
CA SER A 232 -2.91 -1.96 35.54
C SER A 232 -3.13 -3.32 36.22
N LEU A 233 -2.26 -4.29 35.91
CA LEU A 233 -2.12 -5.60 36.55
C LEU A 233 -0.68 -5.76 37.04
N GLY A 234 -0.44 -5.62 38.35
CA GLY A 234 0.88 -5.76 38.97
C GLY A 234 1.19 -7.19 39.44
N SER A 235 2.46 -7.45 39.79
CA SER A 235 2.88 -8.69 40.47
C SER A 235 2.04 -8.91 41.74
N THR A 236 1.41 -10.08 41.87
CA THR A 236 0.64 -10.42 43.09
C THR A 236 1.55 -11.05 44.15
N GLY A 237 1.28 -10.78 45.43
CA GLY A 237 2.02 -11.35 46.56
C GLY A 237 1.14 -11.64 47.78
N GLY A 238 1.68 -12.36 48.77
CA GLY A 238 1.02 -12.60 50.07
C GLY A 238 0.68 -14.04 50.45
N GLY A 239 1.21 -15.07 49.76
CA GLY A 239 0.92 -16.47 50.10
C GLY A 239 1.83 -17.49 49.40
N LYS A 240 1.52 -18.79 49.52
CA LYS A 240 2.37 -19.88 49.02
C LYS A 240 2.20 -20.23 47.52
N ILE A 241 0.96 -20.25 47.00
CA ILE A 241 0.63 -20.72 45.64
C ILE A 241 -0.40 -19.80 44.96
N GLY A 242 -0.30 -19.60 43.64
CA GLY A 242 -1.29 -18.93 42.79
C GLY A 242 -0.93 -17.53 42.34
N PHE A 243 0.35 -17.15 42.42
CA PHE A 243 0.84 -15.79 42.19
C PHE A 243 1.35 -15.58 40.76
N VAL A 244 1.17 -14.34 40.26
CA VAL A 244 1.69 -13.89 38.97
C VAL A 244 2.85 -12.95 39.26
N LYS A 245 4.05 -13.29 38.77
CA LYS A 245 5.28 -12.51 38.89
C LYS A 245 5.62 -11.94 37.51
N VAL A 246 5.72 -10.61 37.38
CA VAL A 246 6.09 -10.00 36.09
C VAL A 246 7.62 -10.10 35.91
N VAL A 247 8.08 -10.69 34.79
CA VAL A 247 9.53 -10.78 34.48
C VAL A 247 10.13 -9.39 34.28
N GLN A 248 11.33 -9.14 34.78
CA GLN A 248 12.00 -7.84 34.60
C GLN A 248 12.38 -7.60 33.12
N SER A 249 12.33 -6.35 32.67
CA SER A 249 12.73 -5.94 31.31
C SER A 249 14.02 -5.12 31.41
N PRO A 250 15.01 -5.29 30.50
CA PRO A 250 15.05 -6.24 29.38
C PRO A 250 15.28 -7.69 29.82
N ILE A 251 15.04 -8.62 28.89
CA ILE A 251 15.54 -10.00 28.93
C ILE A 251 16.64 -10.20 27.90
N THR A 252 17.42 -11.27 28.05
CA THR A 252 18.38 -11.74 27.04
C THR A 252 18.00 -13.16 26.59
N VAL A 253 17.97 -13.39 25.29
CA VAL A 253 17.76 -14.69 24.64
C VAL A 253 18.98 -14.96 23.78
N ASP A 254 19.84 -15.89 24.21
CA ASP A 254 21.15 -16.19 23.60
C ASP A 254 21.89 -14.94 23.08
N ASN A 255 22.37 -14.14 24.03
CA ASN A 255 23.12 -12.89 23.82
C ASN A 255 22.36 -11.75 23.10
N GLN A 256 21.17 -11.99 22.56
CA GLN A 256 20.30 -10.95 21.98
C GLN A 256 19.34 -10.38 23.04
N GLN A 257 19.28 -9.06 23.19
CA GLN A 257 18.36 -8.43 24.13
C GLN A 257 16.95 -8.25 23.54
N SER A 258 15.92 -8.36 24.38
CA SER A 258 14.54 -7.98 24.05
C SER A 258 13.92 -7.12 25.15
N THR A 259 13.16 -6.09 24.76
CA THR A 259 12.38 -5.24 25.67
C THR A 259 10.90 -5.50 25.52
N ARG A 260 10.17 -5.50 26.64
CA ARG A 260 8.73 -5.79 26.71
C ARG A 260 7.89 -4.87 25.79
N GLU A 261 8.38 -3.67 25.53
CA GLU A 261 7.79 -2.69 24.62
C GLU A 261 7.95 -3.08 23.13
N LYS A 262 9.13 -3.57 22.71
CA LYS A 262 9.37 -4.02 21.32
C LYS A 262 8.93 -5.47 21.06
N ASP A 263 8.76 -6.29 22.09
CA ASP A 263 8.43 -7.70 21.95
C ASP A 263 6.93 -7.95 21.73
N SER A 264 6.59 -8.73 20.71
CA SER A 264 5.23 -9.18 20.41
C SER A 264 5.05 -10.69 20.61
N SER A 265 6.02 -11.37 21.24
CA SER A 265 5.82 -12.67 21.91
C SER A 265 5.12 -12.50 23.26
N GLN A 266 4.41 -13.54 23.72
CA GLN A 266 3.96 -13.66 25.11
C GLN A 266 4.19 -15.10 25.60
N TRP A 267 4.79 -15.26 26.78
CA TRP A 267 5.09 -16.57 27.33
C TRP A 267 5.19 -16.58 28.86
N VAL A 268 5.14 -17.79 29.42
CA VAL A 268 5.06 -18.06 30.84
C VAL A 268 6.02 -19.18 31.23
N SER A 269 6.84 -18.94 32.26
CA SER A 269 7.59 -19.98 32.97
C SER A 269 6.84 -20.33 34.27
N VAL A 270 6.64 -21.61 34.56
CA VAL A 270 5.88 -22.08 35.72
C VAL A 270 6.84 -22.51 36.84
N GLU A 271 6.75 -21.91 38.02
CA GLU A 271 7.64 -22.25 39.12
C GLU A 271 7.34 -23.67 39.65
N GLN A 272 8.41 -24.43 39.92
CA GLN A 272 8.37 -25.80 40.48
C GLN A 272 7.67 -26.84 39.58
N LYS A 273 7.57 -26.59 38.27
CA LYS A 273 7.06 -27.55 37.26
C LYS A 273 7.86 -27.50 35.97
N PRO A 274 7.98 -28.60 35.22
CA PRO A 274 8.67 -28.64 33.91
C PRO A 274 7.80 -28.05 32.78
N LEU A 275 7.16 -26.89 33.02
CA LEU A 275 6.16 -26.31 32.12
C LEU A 275 6.58 -24.92 31.60
N PHE A 276 6.76 -24.86 30.28
CA PHE A 276 6.79 -23.61 29.53
C PHE A 276 5.44 -23.42 28.81
N CYS A 277 4.85 -22.22 28.87
CA CYS A 277 3.64 -21.91 28.11
C CYS A 277 3.81 -20.74 27.14
N PHE A 278 3.51 -20.97 25.88
CA PHE A 278 3.27 -19.92 24.88
C PHE A 278 1.86 -19.33 25.05
N THR A 279 1.66 -18.04 24.81
CA THR A 279 0.30 -17.44 24.75
C THR A 279 0.24 -16.31 23.73
N THR A 280 -0.99 -15.91 23.35
CA THR A 280 -1.25 -14.76 22.47
C THR A 280 -1.94 -13.59 23.19
N ASN A 281 -2.24 -13.72 24.49
CA ASN A 281 -2.89 -12.67 25.26
C ASN A 281 -1.86 -11.80 26.00
N SER A 282 -1.92 -10.47 25.83
CA SER A 282 -1.17 -9.50 26.64
C SER A 282 -1.55 -9.55 28.13
N TYR A 283 -0.66 -9.08 29.02
CA TYR A 283 -0.94 -8.95 30.46
C TYR A 283 -1.39 -7.52 30.78
N ASN A 284 -2.57 -7.16 30.28
CA ASN A 284 -3.19 -5.83 30.38
C ASN A 284 -4.70 -5.96 30.69
N LYS A 285 -5.44 -4.86 30.86
CA LYS A 285 -6.92 -4.92 31.00
C LYS A 285 -7.64 -5.28 29.71
N GLU A 286 -7.08 -4.93 28.54
CA GLU A 286 -7.71 -5.18 27.23
C GLU A 286 -7.97 -6.68 26.99
N GLN A 287 -7.05 -7.57 27.41
CA GLN A 287 -7.20 -9.02 27.21
C GLN A 287 -8.48 -9.61 27.78
N LEU A 288 -9.14 -8.97 28.75
CA LEU A 288 -10.44 -9.41 29.26
C LEU A 288 -11.49 -9.44 28.13
N MET A 289 -11.47 -8.44 27.24
CA MET A 289 -12.36 -8.34 26.08
C MET A 289 -11.87 -9.12 24.85
N LYS A 290 -10.84 -9.96 25.01
CA LYS A 290 -10.27 -10.78 23.94
C LYS A 290 -10.47 -12.28 24.19
N SER A 291 -10.68 -13.02 23.12
CA SER A 291 -10.48 -14.46 23.09
C SER A 291 -9.02 -14.81 22.78
N GLY A 292 -8.58 -16.02 23.14
CA GLY A 292 -7.19 -16.43 22.96
C GLY A 292 -6.81 -17.69 23.72
N THR A 293 -5.53 -18.04 23.67
CA THR A 293 -5.01 -19.33 24.16
C THR A 293 -3.69 -19.20 24.93
N ALA A 294 -3.44 -20.18 25.80
CA ALA A 294 -2.13 -20.48 26.32
C ALA A 294 -1.85 -21.99 26.15
N ILE A 295 -0.72 -22.34 25.57
CA ILE A 295 -0.31 -23.70 25.20
C ILE A 295 0.91 -24.03 26.05
N CYS A 296 0.72 -24.90 27.05
CA CYS A 296 1.76 -25.31 27.98
C CYS A 296 2.35 -26.66 27.56
N LEU A 297 3.67 -26.70 27.29
CA LEU A 297 4.43 -27.90 26.95
C LEU A 297 5.18 -28.40 28.19
N GLU A 298 5.06 -29.69 28.48
CA GLU A 298 5.69 -30.33 29.65
C GLU A 298 7.05 -30.93 29.25
N HIS A 299 8.10 -30.11 29.28
CA HIS A 299 9.46 -30.47 28.87
C HIS A 299 10.52 -29.75 29.72
N GLN A 300 11.27 -30.52 30.52
CA GLN A 300 12.20 -30.03 31.55
C GLN A 300 13.20 -28.99 31.02
N LEU A 301 14.03 -29.35 30.03
CA LEU A 301 15.11 -28.48 29.54
C LEU A 301 14.60 -27.19 28.87
N LEU A 302 13.39 -27.23 28.30
CA LEU A 302 12.74 -26.05 27.73
C LEU A 302 12.25 -25.12 28.86
N SER A 303 11.64 -25.70 29.90
CA SER A 303 11.21 -24.98 31.10
C SER A 303 12.39 -24.33 31.82
N ASP A 304 13.54 -25.01 31.93
CA ASP A 304 14.74 -24.50 32.59
C ASP A 304 15.40 -23.34 31.81
N SER A 305 15.46 -23.46 30.47
CA SER A 305 15.92 -22.38 29.59
C SER A 305 15.09 -21.10 29.78
N PHE A 306 13.75 -21.22 29.75
CA PHE A 306 12.86 -20.08 30.00
C PHE A 306 12.81 -19.63 31.47
N ALA A 307 13.08 -20.51 32.45
CA ALA A 307 13.23 -20.13 33.86
C ALA A 307 14.50 -19.30 34.10
N THR A 308 15.57 -19.57 33.35
CA THR A 308 16.82 -18.78 33.35
C THR A 308 16.57 -17.40 32.74
N ILE A 309 15.89 -17.31 31.59
CA ILE A 309 15.47 -16.03 31.00
C ILE A 309 14.55 -15.25 31.97
N ALA A 310 13.68 -15.96 32.68
CA ALA A 310 12.77 -15.41 33.69
C ALA A 310 13.37 -15.35 35.11
N ALA A 311 14.70 -15.36 35.28
CA ALA A 311 15.34 -15.35 36.61
C ALA A 311 14.95 -14.11 37.42
N ASN A 312 14.99 -12.93 36.79
CA ASN A 312 14.68 -11.64 37.40
C ASN A 312 13.18 -11.31 37.26
N VAL A 313 12.54 -10.94 38.37
CA VAL A 313 11.11 -10.60 38.44
C VAL A 313 10.90 -9.32 39.23
N ILE A 314 9.92 -8.51 38.80
CA ILE A 314 9.55 -7.25 39.46
C ILE A 314 8.95 -7.58 40.84
N PRO A 315 9.57 -7.13 41.95
CA PRO A 315 9.14 -7.48 43.30
C PRO A 315 7.77 -6.87 43.63
N PRO A 316 6.95 -7.53 44.46
CA PRO A 316 5.72 -6.93 44.97
C PRO A 316 6.07 -5.74 45.90
N LEU A 317 5.34 -4.63 45.74
CA LEU A 317 5.60 -3.34 46.39
C LEU A 317 5.81 -3.43 47.93
N TYR A 318 5.14 -4.38 48.60
CA TYR A 318 5.22 -4.59 50.04
C TYR A 318 6.55 -5.15 50.57
N SER A 319 7.40 -5.77 49.73
CA SER A 319 8.61 -6.46 50.21
C SER A 319 9.86 -5.56 50.32
N VAL A 320 9.92 -4.44 49.60
CA VAL A 320 11.13 -3.59 49.53
C VAL A 320 11.34 -2.80 50.83
N MET A 321 10.25 -2.49 51.55
CA MET A 321 10.21 -1.59 52.71
C MET A 321 10.95 -2.10 53.97
N ARG A 322 11.33 -3.38 54.06
CA ARG A 322 11.95 -3.98 55.27
C ARG A 322 13.46 -4.18 55.24
N ILE A 323 14.12 -4.04 54.09
CA ILE A 323 15.56 -4.36 53.94
C ILE A 323 16.44 -3.09 53.90
N TYR A 324 15.92 -1.98 53.39
CA TYR A 324 16.70 -0.74 53.19
C TYR A 324 17.06 0.03 54.46
N ILE A 325 16.49 -0.30 55.62
CA ILE A 325 16.70 0.43 56.88
C ILE A 325 18.06 0.09 57.55
N PHE A 326 18.72 -1.00 57.15
CA PHE A 326 19.86 -1.57 57.92
C PHE A 326 21.26 -1.49 57.27
N LEU A 327 21.42 -0.99 56.03
CA LEU A 327 22.71 -1.04 55.31
C LEU A 327 23.29 0.31 54.83
N SER A 328 22.56 1.41 54.94
CA SER A 328 22.94 2.71 54.34
C SER A 328 23.99 3.52 55.12
N ALA A 329 24.50 3.01 56.24
CA ALA A 329 25.23 3.80 57.24
C ALA A 329 26.77 3.82 57.12
N PHE A 330 27.40 3.20 56.10
CA PHE A 330 28.85 2.88 56.18
C PHE A 330 29.77 3.22 54.99
N LEU A 331 29.30 3.66 53.82
CA LEU A 331 30.21 4.11 52.73
C LEU A 331 29.77 5.39 52.03
N VAL A 332 30.39 6.49 52.47
CA VAL A 332 30.67 7.69 51.67
C VAL A 332 32.20 7.77 51.53
N ILE A 333 32.70 8.40 50.45
CA ILE A 333 34.11 8.49 49.98
C ILE A 333 34.50 7.39 48.96
N LEU A 334 34.45 7.71 47.64
CA LEU A 334 35.65 7.90 46.80
C LEU A 334 35.32 8.35 45.33
N HIS A 335 35.97 9.43 44.87
CA HIS A 335 36.35 9.81 43.48
C HIS A 335 35.37 9.76 42.26
N ASN A 336 34.90 10.97 41.90
CA ASN A 336 35.11 11.67 40.61
C ASN A 336 35.14 10.93 39.25
N CYS A 337 34.15 11.22 38.38
CA CYS A 337 34.26 11.79 37.01
C CYS A 337 32.84 12.08 36.47
N LEU A 338 32.56 13.04 35.58
CA LEU A 338 33.37 14.05 34.87
C LEU A 338 32.55 15.37 34.77
N LYS A 339 33.19 16.55 34.68
CA LYS A 339 32.48 17.86 34.59
C LYS A 339 32.19 18.29 33.15
N ILE A 340 31.02 18.90 32.94
CA ILE A 340 30.82 19.99 31.95
C ILE A 340 30.20 21.17 32.71
N HIS A 341 30.71 22.38 32.49
CA HIS A 341 30.24 23.57 33.22
C HIS A 341 29.03 24.22 32.53
N ALA A 342 27.87 24.11 33.18
CA ALA A 342 26.88 25.18 33.22
C ALA A 342 26.92 25.82 34.63
N ALA A 343 26.29 26.98 34.81
CA ALA A 343 26.27 27.68 36.11
C ALA A 343 25.50 26.88 37.19
N ASN A 344 25.61 27.30 38.45
CA ASN A 344 24.94 26.69 39.60
C ASN A 344 23.40 26.86 39.55
N CYS A 345 22.73 26.12 38.67
CA CYS A 345 21.28 26.09 38.52
C CYS A 345 20.62 25.18 39.57
N THR A 346 20.83 25.49 40.85
CA THR A 346 20.05 24.89 41.95
C THR A 346 18.65 25.50 41.95
N CYS A 347 17.66 24.77 41.43
CA CYS A 347 16.26 25.03 41.77
C CYS A 347 16.10 24.95 43.30
N ARG A 348 15.31 25.85 43.89
CA ARG A 348 15.15 25.93 45.35
C ARG A 348 14.59 24.60 45.85
N THR A 349 15.38 23.86 46.62
CA THR A 349 14.92 22.65 47.29
C THR A 349 13.89 23.06 48.35
N ALA A 350 12.70 22.48 48.30
CA ALA A 350 11.84 22.45 49.48
C ALA A 350 12.64 21.82 50.63
N THR A 351 12.49 22.39 51.83
CA THR A 351 13.11 21.88 53.06
C THR A 351 12.49 20.53 53.48
N GLU A 352 12.98 19.93 54.56
CA GLU A 352 12.88 18.48 54.80
C GLU A 352 11.43 17.93 54.90
N ASP A 353 10.42 18.78 55.08
CA ASP A 353 8.98 18.46 55.11
C ASP A 353 8.27 18.62 53.76
N VAL A 354 8.56 17.71 52.81
CA VAL A 354 7.93 17.67 51.48
C VAL A 354 6.69 16.77 51.47
N ASN A 355 5.53 17.36 51.76
CA ASN A 355 4.27 16.60 51.95
C ASN A 355 3.41 16.38 50.70
N TRP A 356 3.67 17.07 49.57
CA TRP A 356 2.89 16.90 48.35
C TRP A 356 3.71 16.97 47.06
N PHE A 357 3.42 16.07 46.11
CA PHE A 357 4.11 15.98 44.82
C PHE A 357 3.25 15.35 43.72
N LEU A 358 3.47 15.83 42.49
CA LEU A 358 2.79 15.37 41.28
C LEU A 358 3.82 14.96 40.22
N LEU A 359 3.72 13.71 39.75
CA LEU A 359 4.48 13.15 38.63
C LEU A 359 3.52 12.87 37.47
N PHE A 360 3.70 13.57 36.35
CA PHE A 360 2.74 13.57 35.23
C PHE A 360 3.40 13.37 33.85
N LYS A 361 2.61 12.91 32.88
CA LYS A 361 3.02 12.67 31.49
C LYS A 361 1.89 12.98 30.50
N PRO A 362 2.05 13.93 29.54
CA PRO A 362 1.14 14.04 28.39
C PRO A 362 1.01 12.73 27.61
N VAL A 363 -0.09 12.54 26.86
CA VAL A 363 -0.22 11.37 25.99
C VAL A 363 0.97 11.30 25.01
N ASN A 364 1.75 10.22 25.14
CA ASN A 364 2.91 9.83 24.35
C ASN A 364 4.25 10.60 24.53
N GLN A 365 4.35 11.92 24.73
CA GLN A 365 5.66 12.62 24.75
C GLN A 365 5.93 13.55 25.96
N LEU A 366 7.18 13.48 26.46
CA LEU A 366 7.79 14.16 27.63
C LEU A 366 7.14 13.87 29.00
N MET A 367 7.79 14.28 30.10
CA MET A 367 7.33 14.13 31.49
C MET A 367 7.66 15.36 32.34
N GLY A 368 6.96 15.51 33.47
CA GLY A 368 7.25 16.57 34.42
C GLY A 368 6.90 16.24 35.87
N ILE A 369 7.43 17.09 36.76
CA ILE A 369 7.31 17.05 38.20
C ILE A 369 6.79 18.41 38.68
N LEU A 370 5.85 18.42 39.61
CA LEU A 370 5.39 19.63 40.32
C LEU A 370 5.41 19.35 41.83
N MET A 371 6.13 20.17 42.60
CA MET A 371 6.42 19.94 44.03
C MET A 371 6.49 21.27 44.80
N PHE A 372 5.94 21.30 46.01
CA PHE A 372 5.98 22.42 46.96
C PHE A 372 6.16 21.89 48.39
N GLY A 373 6.53 22.75 49.35
CA GLY A 373 6.57 22.40 50.77
C GLY A 373 5.20 22.49 51.45
N ASN A 374 5.09 22.05 52.72
CA ASN A 374 3.87 22.26 53.52
C ASN A 374 3.86 23.62 54.24
N GLU A 375 5.04 24.09 54.67
CA GLU A 375 5.21 25.37 55.39
C GLU A 375 5.74 26.52 54.52
N THR A 376 6.05 26.23 53.25
CA THR A 376 6.59 27.21 52.30
C THR A 376 5.65 27.34 51.12
N THR A 377 5.23 28.56 50.80
CA THR A 377 4.44 28.93 49.60
C THR A 377 5.24 28.78 48.29
N ASP A 378 6.38 28.11 48.35
CA ASP A 378 7.40 28.01 47.32
C ASP A 378 7.52 26.57 46.86
N GLY A 379 7.71 26.40 45.55
CA GLY A 379 7.96 25.10 44.96
C GLY A 379 8.68 25.20 43.63
N PHE A 380 8.64 24.10 42.88
CA PHE A 380 9.17 24.06 41.52
C PHE A 380 8.31 23.23 40.58
N TRP A 381 8.32 23.64 39.32
CA TRP A 381 7.79 22.90 38.18
C TRP A 381 8.96 22.53 37.26
N LEU A 382 9.18 21.22 37.06
CA LEU A 382 10.30 20.68 36.29
C LEU A 382 9.76 19.87 35.11
N LEU A 383 10.21 20.21 33.91
CA LEU A 383 9.89 19.56 32.64
C LEU A 383 11.15 18.88 32.10
N HIS A 384 11.07 17.61 31.68
CA HIS A 384 12.25 16.83 31.27
C HIS A 384 12.00 15.86 30.12
N THR A 385 13.08 15.48 29.43
CA THR A 385 13.03 14.52 28.30
C THR A 385 13.43 13.09 28.64
N PHE A 386 13.87 12.80 29.87
CA PHE A 386 14.22 11.44 30.30
C PHE A 386 13.00 10.51 30.33
N GLU A 387 13.17 9.20 30.10
CA GLU A 387 12.11 8.19 30.23
C GLU A 387 12.12 7.47 31.60
N ARG A 388 11.03 7.56 32.40
CA ARG A 388 10.88 6.85 33.69
C ARG A 388 12.04 7.09 34.68
N ALA A 389 12.65 8.28 34.67
CA ALA A 389 13.92 8.52 35.37
C ALA A 389 13.84 8.65 36.90
N PHE A 390 12.70 9.06 37.46
CA PHE A 390 12.57 9.39 38.88
C PHE A 390 11.82 8.29 39.65
N PRO A 391 12.52 7.45 40.45
CA PRO A 391 11.88 6.53 41.38
C PRO A 391 11.45 7.26 42.66
N ASN A 392 10.29 6.90 43.22
CA ASN A 392 9.92 7.36 44.56
C ASN A 392 10.91 6.80 45.59
N SER A 393 11.35 7.66 46.52
CA SER A 393 12.13 7.34 47.74
C SER A 393 13.40 6.50 47.62
N ALA A 394 14.08 6.52 46.46
CA ALA A 394 15.41 5.92 46.28
C ALA A 394 16.48 6.98 45.92
N SER A 395 17.73 6.73 46.30
CA SER A 395 18.86 7.59 45.92
C SER A 395 19.09 7.56 44.41
N TRP A 396 18.99 8.72 43.77
CA TRP A 396 19.05 8.84 42.32
C TRP A 396 20.49 8.93 41.80
N SER A 397 20.79 8.19 40.74
CA SER A 397 22.02 8.28 39.97
C SER A 397 21.69 8.24 38.48
N TRP A 398 22.48 8.93 37.65
CA TRP A 398 22.19 9.08 36.22
C TRP A 398 22.23 7.73 35.49
N PRO A 399 21.11 7.22 34.94
CA PRO A 399 21.10 5.92 34.28
C PRO A 399 22.02 5.89 33.06
N THR A 400 22.83 4.84 32.91
CA THR A 400 23.77 4.66 31.79
C THR A 400 23.10 4.52 30.42
N LYS A 401 21.77 4.33 30.35
CA LYS A 401 21.00 4.47 29.10
C LYS A 401 20.98 5.92 28.60
N PHE A 402 21.01 6.90 29.50
CA PHE A 402 20.88 8.34 29.21
C PHE A 402 22.24 9.05 29.05
N THR A 403 23.33 8.30 28.88
CA THR A 403 24.66 8.87 28.56
C THR A 403 24.97 8.79 27.05
N SER A 404 24.12 8.14 26.26
CA SER A 404 24.26 7.99 24.80
C SER A 404 23.20 8.76 23.99
N GLU A 405 22.26 9.42 24.65
CA GLU A 405 21.20 10.23 24.04
C GLU A 405 21.22 11.67 24.56
N GLY A 406 20.91 12.63 23.69
CA GLY A 406 20.73 14.04 24.08
C GLY A 406 19.42 14.24 24.85
N HIS A 407 19.48 15.02 25.92
CA HIS A 407 18.34 15.30 26.79
C HIS A 407 18.36 16.75 27.30
N MET A 408 17.18 17.28 27.67
CA MET A 408 17.02 18.62 28.22
C MET A 408 16.08 18.62 29.43
N VAL A 409 16.33 19.55 30.36
CA VAL A 409 15.49 19.84 31.52
C VAL A 409 15.26 21.34 31.60
N LEU A 410 14.03 21.75 31.89
CA LEU A 410 13.68 23.10 32.31
C LEU A 410 13.09 23.01 33.72
N CYS A 411 13.63 23.78 34.67
CA CYS A 411 13.11 23.86 36.03
C CYS A 411 12.78 25.31 36.37
N LEU A 412 11.56 25.54 36.86
CA LEU A 412 10.99 26.85 37.18
C LEU A 412 10.60 26.86 38.66
N SER A 413 11.25 27.69 39.49
CA SER A 413 10.79 27.93 40.87
C SER A 413 9.55 28.82 40.84
N VAL A 414 8.43 28.32 41.36
CA VAL A 414 7.09 28.92 41.28
C VAL A 414 6.45 28.99 42.66
N GLY A 415 5.68 30.05 42.92
CA GLY A 415 4.87 30.16 44.12
C GLY A 415 3.55 29.41 43.97
N GLU A 416 2.92 29.02 45.09
CA GLU A 416 1.65 28.28 45.12
C GLU A 416 0.53 28.97 44.32
N ASP A 417 0.52 30.31 44.23
CA ASP A 417 -0.40 31.11 43.39
C ASP A 417 -0.40 30.70 41.90
N ASN A 418 0.65 30.05 41.41
CA ASN A 418 0.73 29.56 40.03
C ASN A 418 0.03 28.20 39.83
N VAL A 419 -0.31 27.46 40.89
CA VAL A 419 -0.91 26.11 40.81
C VAL A 419 -2.25 26.13 40.04
N PRO A 420 -3.19 27.06 40.31
CA PRO A 420 -4.43 27.16 39.53
C PRO A 420 -4.23 27.56 38.06
N LEU A 421 -3.07 28.12 37.70
CA LEU A 421 -2.70 28.45 36.31
C LEU A 421 -2.04 27.26 35.59
N ILE A 422 -1.30 26.44 36.33
CA ILE A 422 -0.65 25.22 35.81
C ILE A 422 -1.68 24.11 35.57
N VAL A 423 -2.69 23.93 36.42
CA VAL A 423 -3.69 22.86 36.29
C VAL A 423 -4.43 22.87 34.93
N PRO A 424 -5.00 24.00 34.45
CA PRO A 424 -5.59 24.08 33.11
C PRO A 424 -4.57 23.80 31.99
N ALA A 425 -3.31 24.21 32.15
CA ALA A 425 -2.28 23.90 31.17
C ALA A 425 -1.98 22.39 31.10
N LEU A 426 -2.02 21.67 32.23
CA LEU A 426 -1.88 20.21 32.30
C LEU A 426 -3.13 19.48 31.78
N GLN A 427 -4.34 19.96 32.08
CA GLN A 427 -5.60 19.41 31.56
C GLN A 427 -5.61 19.40 30.02
N TYR A 428 -5.23 20.52 29.39
CA TYR A 428 -5.14 20.65 27.93
C TYR A 428 -4.02 19.82 27.30
N GLN A 429 -3.05 19.34 28.08
CA GLN A 429 -2.01 18.41 27.66
C GLN A 429 -2.46 16.93 27.75
N GLU A 430 -3.70 16.66 28.20
CA GLU A 430 -4.24 15.31 28.39
C GLU A 430 -3.30 14.43 29.25
N VAL A 431 -2.82 14.98 30.38
CA VAL A 431 -1.80 14.29 31.19
C VAL A 431 -2.33 13.04 31.89
N VAL A 432 -1.56 11.96 31.75
CA VAL A 432 -1.62 10.79 32.63
C VAL A 432 -0.79 11.10 33.87
N ILE A 433 -1.41 11.09 35.04
CA ILE A 433 -0.73 11.25 36.32
C ILE A 433 -0.27 9.86 36.80
N TYR A 434 1.03 9.74 37.09
CA TYR A 434 1.65 8.51 37.57
C TYR A 434 1.66 8.41 39.09
N PHE A 435 1.79 9.56 39.75
CA PHE A 435 1.64 9.71 41.19
C PHE A 435 1.15 11.14 41.45
N GLY A 436 0.14 11.27 42.30
CA GLY A 436 -0.32 12.56 42.81
C GLY A 436 -0.71 12.37 44.26
N GLN A 437 -0.13 13.18 45.14
CA GLN A 437 -0.53 13.29 46.54
C GLN A 437 -0.64 14.77 46.87
N VAL A 438 -1.74 15.15 47.52
CA VAL A 438 -1.99 16.48 48.11
C VAL A 438 -2.29 16.25 49.59
N SER A 439 -1.84 17.13 50.49
CA SER A 439 -2.18 17.03 51.91
C SER A 439 -3.69 17.27 52.13
N SER A 440 -4.26 16.72 53.20
CA SER A 440 -5.67 16.93 53.53
C SER A 440 -6.03 18.39 53.79
N GLU A 441 -5.05 19.23 54.17
CA GLU A 441 -5.21 20.68 54.27
C GLU A 441 -5.33 21.33 52.87
N LYS A 442 -4.36 21.07 51.98
CA LYS A 442 -4.28 21.69 50.64
C LYS A 442 -5.27 21.12 49.62
N ALA A 443 -5.84 19.93 49.85
CA ALA A 443 -6.79 19.29 48.93
C ALA A 443 -8.06 20.14 48.68
N THR A 444 -8.47 20.94 49.67
CA THR A 444 -9.58 21.91 49.57
C THR A 444 -9.19 23.20 48.85
N GLU A 445 -7.94 23.63 48.99
CA GLU A 445 -7.41 24.86 48.37
C GLU A 445 -7.18 24.67 46.87
N PHE A 446 -6.63 23.51 46.48
CA PHE A 446 -6.38 23.13 45.09
C PHE A 446 -7.37 22.07 44.58
N ALA A 447 -8.67 22.31 44.74
CA ALA A 447 -9.73 21.37 44.35
C ALA A 447 -9.64 20.89 42.88
N ASP A 448 -9.25 21.78 41.95
CA ASP A 448 -9.03 21.42 40.53
C ASP A 448 -7.78 20.55 40.33
N LEU A 449 -6.73 20.70 41.16
CA LEU A 449 -5.56 19.83 41.14
C LEU A 449 -5.93 18.42 41.63
N THR A 450 -6.69 18.33 42.73
CA THR A 450 -7.24 17.07 43.24
C THR A 450 -8.11 16.40 42.16
N SER A 451 -8.97 17.18 41.48
CA SER A 451 -9.82 16.68 40.38
C SER A 451 -9.05 16.30 39.11
N LEU A 452 -7.86 16.87 38.89
CA LEU A 452 -6.93 16.41 37.84
C LEU A 452 -6.31 15.06 38.22
N ILE A 453 -5.87 14.89 39.47
CA ILE A 453 -5.27 13.65 40.01
C ILE A 453 -6.27 12.49 39.98
N ASP A 454 -7.51 12.72 40.42
CA ASP A 454 -8.58 11.71 40.43
C ASP A 454 -9.20 11.46 39.03
N GLY A 455 -8.85 12.27 38.02
CA GLY A 455 -9.40 12.19 36.67
C GLY A 455 -10.90 12.58 36.59
N SER A 456 -11.39 13.36 37.54
CA SER A 456 -12.79 13.80 37.66
C SER A 456 -13.06 15.18 37.05
N LEU A 457 -12.01 15.89 36.60
CA LEU A 457 -12.11 17.18 35.89
C LEU A 457 -13.02 17.10 34.65
N SER A 458 -13.66 18.23 34.35
CA SER A 458 -14.60 18.35 33.23
C SER A 458 -13.93 18.19 31.86
N THR A 459 -14.72 17.76 30.87
CA THR A 459 -14.27 17.65 29.48
C THR A 459 -14.12 19.03 28.82
N ILE A 460 -12.96 19.26 28.20
CA ILE A 460 -12.64 20.51 27.49
C ILE A 460 -13.60 20.78 26.33
N THR A 461 -14.22 21.97 26.35
CA THR A 461 -14.99 22.53 25.24
C THR A 461 -14.12 23.47 24.38
N PRO A 462 -14.51 23.79 23.13
CA PRO A 462 -13.72 24.70 22.29
C PRO A 462 -13.58 26.12 22.89
N PRO A 463 -12.42 26.80 22.76
CA PRO A 463 -11.27 26.44 21.92
C PRO A 463 -10.47 25.24 22.45
N LEU A 464 -10.00 24.38 21.54
CA LEU A 464 -9.32 23.12 21.86
C LEU A 464 -7.81 23.31 22.23
N TRP A 465 -7.45 24.52 22.62
CA TRP A 465 -6.12 24.97 23.04
C TRP A 465 -6.24 26.09 24.08
N ASN A 466 -5.21 26.27 24.91
CA ASN A 466 -5.15 27.25 25.98
C ASN A 466 -3.79 27.96 25.99
N LYS A 467 -3.75 29.20 26.50
CA LYS A 467 -2.53 29.91 26.90
C LYS A 467 -2.67 30.32 28.36
N GLN A 468 -1.69 29.99 29.19
CA GLN A 468 -1.56 30.49 30.56
C GLN A 468 -0.21 31.19 30.72
N SER A 469 -0.11 32.18 31.60
CA SER A 469 1.13 32.91 31.85
C SER A 469 1.43 32.85 33.35
N ILE A 470 2.57 32.27 33.72
CA ILE A 470 3.03 32.07 35.10
C ILE A 470 4.26 32.93 35.39
N THR A 471 4.56 33.20 36.66
CA THR A 471 5.72 34.03 37.06
C THR A 471 6.60 33.31 38.07
N THR A 472 7.92 33.26 37.81
CA THR A 472 8.86 32.56 38.68
C THR A 472 9.37 33.42 39.82
N LEU A 473 9.50 32.82 41.01
CA LEU A 473 9.85 33.46 42.28
C LEU A 473 11.16 34.28 42.22
N ASN A 474 12.24 33.66 41.73
CA ASN A 474 13.60 34.18 41.94
C ASN A 474 14.08 35.21 40.90
N SER A 475 13.24 35.63 39.95
CA SER A 475 13.68 36.48 38.84
C SER A 475 12.59 37.35 38.19
N ALA A 476 11.33 37.26 38.64
CA ALA A 476 10.16 37.85 37.98
C ALA A 476 10.02 37.45 36.49
N LEU A 477 10.69 36.37 36.05
CA LEU A 477 10.57 35.85 34.70
C LEU A 477 9.16 35.30 34.49
N SER A 478 8.44 35.91 33.54
CA SER A 478 7.19 35.37 33.02
C SER A 478 7.47 34.22 32.05
N ALA A 479 6.71 33.14 32.20
CA ALA A 479 6.70 32.00 31.29
C ALA A 479 5.30 31.80 30.72
N ASP A 480 5.18 31.83 29.40
CA ASP A 480 3.94 31.52 28.69
C ASP A 480 3.84 30.02 28.41
N VAL A 481 2.79 29.37 28.90
CA VAL A 481 2.48 27.96 28.66
C VAL A 481 1.36 27.86 27.62
N TYR A 482 1.72 27.54 26.38
CA TYR A 482 0.79 27.26 25.29
C TYR A 482 0.49 25.76 25.27
N SER A 483 -0.78 25.35 25.44
CA SER A 483 -1.19 23.94 25.48
C SER A 483 -2.25 23.60 24.44
N LYS A 484 -2.18 22.42 23.82
CA LYS A 484 -3.14 21.92 22.82
C LYS A 484 -3.59 20.49 23.14
N THR A 485 -4.89 20.25 23.01
CA THR A 485 -5.47 18.89 23.05
C THR A 485 -5.10 18.08 21.80
N ALA A 486 -5.17 16.76 21.87
CA ALA A 486 -5.08 15.89 20.68
C ALA A 486 -6.25 16.15 19.71
N SER A 487 -7.41 16.57 20.25
CA SER A 487 -8.60 16.94 19.49
C SER A 487 -8.42 18.21 18.63
N SER A 488 -7.45 19.07 18.96
CA SER A 488 -7.15 20.30 18.18
C SER A 488 -6.72 20.04 16.73
N ARG A 489 -6.13 18.87 16.45
CA ARG A 489 -5.53 18.48 15.15
C ARG A 489 -4.43 19.42 14.62
N LEU A 490 -3.91 20.33 15.45
CA LEU A 490 -2.78 21.20 15.12
C LEU A 490 -1.46 20.51 15.51
N GLU A 491 -0.42 20.63 14.67
CA GLU A 491 0.95 20.29 15.10
C GLU A 491 1.57 21.50 15.82
N MET A 492 2.52 21.25 16.72
CA MET A 492 2.96 22.22 17.72
C MET A 492 3.54 23.52 17.15
N TYR A 493 4.29 23.48 16.05
CA TYR A 493 5.12 24.60 15.62
C TYR A 493 4.39 25.47 14.59
N GLY A 494 4.33 25.05 13.32
CA GLY A 494 3.70 25.79 12.24
C GLY A 494 2.17 25.74 12.29
N GLY A 495 1.61 24.67 12.86
CA GLY A 495 0.18 24.47 13.03
C GLY A 495 -0.44 25.23 14.22
N PHE A 496 0.31 25.42 15.31
CA PHE A 496 -0.20 25.97 16.57
C PHE A 496 0.57 27.22 17.01
N LEU A 497 1.81 27.10 17.51
CA LEU A 497 2.57 28.24 18.06
C LEU A 497 2.69 29.40 17.06
N ASN A 498 3.06 29.10 15.83
CA ASN A 498 3.15 30.07 14.73
C ASN A 498 1.83 30.83 14.52
N ARG A 499 0.67 30.16 14.63
CA ARG A 499 -0.65 30.78 14.47
C ARG A 499 -1.11 31.59 15.68
N VAL A 500 -0.70 31.20 16.88
CA VAL A 500 -1.12 31.86 18.14
C VAL A 500 -0.18 33.01 18.52
N MET A 501 1.12 32.87 18.27
CA MET A 501 2.13 33.89 18.53
C MET A 501 2.37 34.84 17.34
N VAL A 502 2.11 34.38 16.11
CA VAL A 502 2.33 35.14 14.85
C VAL A 502 3.80 35.57 14.68
N VAL A 503 4.71 34.60 14.77
CA VAL A 503 6.16 34.83 14.79
C VAL A 503 6.93 33.85 13.90
N ASN A 504 8.12 34.28 13.47
CA ASN A 504 9.13 33.45 12.85
C ASN A 504 9.87 32.62 13.92
N MET A 505 10.28 31.38 13.62
CA MET A 505 10.97 30.54 14.61
C MET A 505 12.00 29.58 14.01
N ARG A 506 13.08 29.31 14.76
CA ARG A 506 14.02 28.20 14.52
C ARG A 506 13.72 27.07 15.49
N ILE A 507 13.75 25.83 15.00
CA ILE A 507 13.34 24.67 15.81
C ILE A 507 14.40 23.56 15.80
N TRP A 508 14.55 22.92 16.96
CA TRP A 508 15.31 21.70 17.15
C TRP A 508 14.41 20.67 17.82
N ALA A 509 13.94 19.71 17.03
CA ALA A 509 13.08 18.62 17.46
C ALA A 509 13.29 17.45 16.51
N VAL A 510 12.92 16.23 16.93
CA VAL A 510 12.95 15.06 16.04
C VAL A 510 12.03 15.29 14.83
N THR A 511 12.53 15.03 13.63
CA THR A 511 11.83 15.21 12.34
C THR A 511 11.66 13.87 11.63
N ASP A 512 10.52 13.65 11.00
CA ASP A 512 10.25 12.44 10.20
C ASP A 512 10.11 12.71 8.69
N ASN A 513 10.69 13.83 8.24
CA ASN A 513 10.67 14.35 6.87
C ASN A 513 9.26 14.65 6.30
N THR A 514 8.18 14.54 7.09
CA THR A 514 6.81 14.91 6.63
C THR A 514 6.55 16.42 6.67
N LEU A 515 7.43 17.19 7.31
CA LEU A 515 7.42 18.66 7.34
C LEU A 515 8.85 19.17 7.10
N THR A 516 8.99 20.20 6.27
CA THR A 516 10.25 20.85 5.91
C THR A 516 10.22 22.33 6.30
N THR A 517 11.37 23.01 6.24
CA THR A 517 11.46 24.47 6.43
C THR A 517 10.49 25.20 5.49
N THR A 518 9.60 26.03 6.05
CA THR A 518 8.57 26.71 5.26
C THR A 518 9.11 27.99 4.61
N CYS A 519 9.06 28.06 3.28
CA CYS A 519 9.58 29.18 2.49
C CYS A 519 8.44 29.95 1.82
N GLY A 520 8.01 31.07 2.42
CA GLY A 520 7.04 31.99 1.80
C GLY A 520 6.31 32.87 2.81
N GLY A 521 6.64 34.17 2.85
CA GLY A 521 6.01 35.17 3.73
C GLY A 521 7.05 36.03 4.47
N ARG A 522 6.63 37.24 4.92
CA ARG A 522 7.47 38.10 5.78
C ARG A 522 7.43 37.68 7.26
N ILE A 523 6.31 37.08 7.69
CA ILE A 523 6.07 36.59 9.05
C ILE A 523 5.40 35.23 8.93
N GLY A 524 5.75 34.32 9.84
CA GLY A 524 5.06 33.06 10.07
C GLY A 524 5.70 31.83 9.43
N PHE A 525 7.04 31.80 9.32
CA PHE A 525 7.77 30.61 8.87
C PHE A 525 8.45 29.85 10.03
N VAL A 526 8.67 28.55 9.79
CA VAL A 526 9.37 27.63 10.70
C VAL A 526 10.63 27.15 9.98
N LYS A 527 11.80 27.46 10.57
CA LYS A 527 13.12 27.03 10.08
C LYS A 527 13.59 25.82 10.88
N VAL A 528 13.70 24.68 10.21
CA VAL A 528 14.36 23.50 10.78
C VAL A 528 15.87 23.77 10.79
N VAL A 529 16.49 23.61 11.95
CA VAL A 529 17.95 23.78 12.13
C VAL A 529 18.71 22.67 11.38
N GLN A 530 19.91 22.92 10.84
CA GLN A 530 20.73 21.85 10.25
C GLN A 530 21.34 20.95 11.34
N SER A 531 21.56 19.66 11.06
CA SER A 531 22.15 18.71 12.01
C SER A 531 23.43 18.11 11.42
N PRO A 532 24.47 17.79 12.22
CA PRO A 532 24.59 18.02 13.67
C PRO A 532 24.88 19.48 14.05
N VAL A 533 24.61 19.85 15.31
CA VAL A 533 25.07 21.12 15.92
C VAL A 533 26.22 20.86 16.89
N THR A 534 26.99 21.89 17.24
CA THR A 534 28.06 21.78 18.24
C THR A 534 27.74 22.63 19.46
N ILE A 535 27.55 21.99 20.61
CA ILE A 535 27.25 22.65 21.89
C ILE A 535 28.46 22.49 22.81
N ALA A 536 29.09 23.61 23.19
CA ALA A 536 30.29 23.64 24.06
C ALA A 536 31.44 22.70 23.63
N GLY A 537 31.58 22.46 22.32
CA GLY A 537 32.57 21.53 21.74
C GLY A 537 32.05 20.12 21.44
N THR A 538 30.91 19.73 22.01
CA THR A 538 30.28 18.42 21.77
C THR A 538 29.40 18.46 20.52
N GLN A 539 29.64 17.57 19.56
CA GLN A 539 28.73 17.33 18.43
C GLN A 539 27.45 16.64 18.91
N ASN A 540 26.29 17.21 18.59
CA ASN A 540 24.96 16.69 18.90
C ASN A 540 24.16 16.46 17.62
N ASP A 541 23.68 15.23 17.43
CA ASP A 541 22.96 14.73 16.27
C ASP A 541 21.48 14.59 16.62
N ARG A 542 20.60 15.21 15.83
CA ARG A 542 19.13 15.19 16.04
C ARG A 542 18.54 13.78 16.08
N SER A 543 19.14 12.81 15.40
CA SER A 543 18.70 11.41 15.45
C SER A 543 18.93 10.74 16.82
N LYS A 544 19.85 11.32 17.62
CA LYS A 544 20.25 10.82 18.95
C LYS A 544 19.82 11.75 20.08
N ASP A 545 19.21 12.89 19.78
CA ASP A 545 18.71 13.84 20.76
C ASP A 545 17.18 13.70 20.96
N LYS A 546 16.73 13.73 22.21
CA LYS A 546 15.30 13.77 22.58
C LYS A 546 14.83 15.19 22.93
N SER A 547 15.74 16.16 23.03
CA SER A 547 15.41 17.56 23.26
C SER A 547 14.54 18.13 22.14
N GLN A 548 13.53 18.90 22.53
CA GLN A 548 12.50 19.45 21.67
C GLN A 548 12.26 20.89 22.12
N TRP A 549 12.62 21.85 21.26
CA TRP A 549 12.57 23.26 21.60
C TRP A 549 12.57 24.16 20.36
N ALA A 550 12.17 25.41 20.58
CA ALA A 550 12.16 26.47 19.58
C ALA A 550 12.78 27.76 20.14
N VAL A 551 13.41 28.55 19.27
CA VAL A 551 13.78 29.94 19.52
C VAL A 551 13.03 30.81 18.53
N ILE A 552 12.40 31.87 19.02
CA ILE A 552 11.67 32.82 18.20
C ILE A 552 12.69 33.74 17.49
N GLU A 553 12.61 33.87 16.16
CA GLU A 553 13.42 34.88 15.46
C GLU A 553 12.86 36.27 15.80
N ASP A 554 13.77 37.25 15.90
CA ASP A 554 13.45 38.65 16.24
C ASP A 554 12.91 38.90 17.65
N GLN A 555 12.86 37.88 18.54
CA GLN A 555 12.48 38.05 19.96
C GLN A 555 13.37 37.24 20.94
N PRO A 556 13.61 37.73 22.17
CA PRO A 556 14.35 37.02 23.23
C PRO A 556 13.62 35.80 23.85
N VAL A 557 12.76 35.12 23.10
CA VAL A 557 11.91 34.02 23.60
C VAL A 557 12.46 32.64 23.22
N PHE A 558 12.64 31.79 24.24
CA PHE A 558 12.97 30.37 24.11
C PHE A 558 11.80 29.52 24.60
N CYS A 559 11.39 28.52 23.82
CA CYS A 559 10.28 27.61 24.13
C CYS A 559 10.77 26.17 24.26
N PHE A 560 10.59 25.56 25.43
CA PHE A 560 10.71 24.11 25.64
C PHE A 560 9.39 23.45 25.21
N THR A 561 9.41 22.44 24.33
CA THR A 561 8.20 21.89 23.68
C THR A 561 8.05 20.39 23.92
N THR A 562 6.81 19.88 24.00
CA THR A 562 6.55 18.45 24.26
C THR A 562 6.31 17.58 23.02
N ASN A 563 6.38 18.13 21.81
CA ASN A 563 6.05 17.39 20.58
C ASN A 563 7.14 17.52 19.50
N ALA A 564 7.43 16.42 18.83
CA ALA A 564 8.28 16.36 17.64
C ALA A 564 7.74 17.20 16.45
N TYR A 565 8.58 17.52 15.46
CA TYR A 565 8.12 18.21 14.24
C TYR A 565 7.74 17.19 13.17
N SER A 566 6.46 16.80 13.20
CA SER A 566 5.87 15.78 12.32
C SER A 566 4.37 16.01 12.15
N THR A 567 3.84 15.69 10.97
CA THR A 567 2.40 15.60 10.73
C THR A 567 1.66 14.65 11.69
N LYS A 568 2.34 13.63 12.22
CA LYS A 568 1.79 12.65 13.19
C LYS A 568 1.49 13.28 14.56
N GLN A 569 2.13 14.41 14.89
CA GLN A 569 1.93 15.12 16.16
C GLN A 569 0.69 16.04 16.17
N ARG A 570 -0.12 16.00 15.10
CA ARG A 570 -1.43 16.66 15.04
C ARG A 570 -2.45 16.04 16.00
N THR A 571 -2.46 14.72 16.12
CA THR A 571 -3.39 13.95 16.97
C THR A 571 -2.76 13.55 18.30
N VAL A 572 -1.85 14.37 18.81
CA VAL A 572 -1.15 14.18 20.08
C VAL A 572 -1.29 15.47 20.87
N ALA A 573 -1.68 15.39 22.14
CA ALA A 573 -1.73 16.56 23.01
C ALA A 573 -0.32 17.06 23.35
N GLY A 574 -0.20 18.23 23.97
CA GLY A 574 1.09 18.73 24.43
C GLY A 574 1.15 20.24 24.61
N SER A 575 2.33 20.73 25.03
CA SER A 575 2.57 22.14 25.33
C SER A 575 3.91 22.66 24.82
N ALA A 576 4.03 23.98 24.88
CA ALA A 576 5.28 24.71 24.84
C ALA A 576 5.34 25.69 26.01
N THR A 577 6.39 25.61 26.81
CA THR A 577 6.68 26.56 27.89
C THR A 577 7.74 27.54 27.41
N CYS A 578 7.32 28.76 27.12
CA CYS A 578 8.10 29.82 26.49
C CYS A 578 8.53 30.86 27.53
N ILE A 579 9.84 31.01 27.73
CA ILE A 579 10.44 32.01 28.63
C ILE A 579 11.05 33.16 27.84
N ASN A 580 10.85 34.39 28.32
CA ASN A 580 11.46 35.59 27.78
C ASN A 580 12.81 35.87 28.48
N GLN A 581 13.92 35.40 27.90
CA GLN A 581 15.26 35.53 28.46
C GLN A 581 16.31 35.77 27.37
N GLN A 582 16.77 37.02 27.22
CA GLN A 582 17.75 37.43 26.21
C GLN A 582 19.04 36.61 26.27
N ALA A 583 19.54 36.29 27.47
CA ALA A 583 20.77 35.50 27.62
C ALA A 583 20.60 34.05 27.12
N VAL A 584 19.47 33.41 27.42
CA VAL A 584 19.16 32.04 26.98
C VAL A 584 18.90 32.00 25.48
N SER A 585 18.09 32.93 24.96
CA SER A 585 17.82 33.06 23.52
C SER A 585 19.12 33.31 22.75
N ASN A 586 19.96 34.27 23.16
CA ASN A 586 21.23 34.56 22.48
C ASN A 586 22.22 33.37 22.52
N LEU A 587 22.36 32.70 23.66
CA LEU A 587 23.25 31.54 23.80
C LEU A 587 22.85 30.42 22.82
N ILE A 588 21.57 30.10 22.77
CA ILE A 588 21.04 29.04 21.90
C ILE A 588 21.08 29.51 20.44
N PHE A 589 20.67 30.74 20.12
CA PHE A 589 20.72 31.29 18.77
C PHE A 589 22.16 31.28 18.20
N THR A 590 23.17 31.54 19.03
CA THR A 590 24.59 31.47 18.62
C THR A 590 25.01 30.08 18.14
N VAL A 591 24.49 29.01 18.79
CA VAL A 591 24.68 27.62 18.32
C VAL A 591 24.00 27.37 16.96
N LEU A 592 22.93 28.10 16.65
CA LEU A 592 22.11 27.91 15.44
C LEU A 592 22.60 28.65 14.17
N VAL A 593 23.71 29.39 14.24
CA VAL A 593 24.24 30.18 13.11
C VAL A 593 25.20 29.37 12.22
N SER A 594 25.68 28.20 12.67
CA SER A 594 26.53 27.31 11.86
C SER A 594 25.76 26.56 10.77
N LYS A 595 25.40 27.27 9.70
CA LYS A 595 24.61 26.84 8.51
C LYS A 595 23.17 26.47 8.84
N SER A 596 22.24 27.31 8.40
CA SER A 596 20.87 26.90 8.07
C SER A 596 20.82 26.43 6.62
N GLU A 597 19.88 25.55 6.27
CA GLU A 597 19.61 25.21 4.86
C GLU A 597 19.12 26.45 4.11
N PHE A 598 20.03 27.07 3.37
CA PHE A 598 19.77 28.23 2.53
C PHE A 598 20.70 28.20 1.33
N THR A 599 20.19 27.79 0.17
CA THR A 599 20.80 28.08 -1.13
C THR A 599 20.26 29.45 -1.59
N PRO A 600 21.07 30.53 -1.56
CA PRO A 600 20.62 31.81 -2.06
C PRO A 600 20.41 31.72 -3.57
N TRP A 601 19.31 32.30 -4.06
CA TRP A 601 19.10 32.47 -5.49
C TRP A 601 20.19 33.41 -6.03
N LYS A 602 21.10 32.88 -6.84
CA LYS A 602 22.11 33.68 -7.55
C LYS A 602 22.12 33.33 -9.04
N THR A 603 22.20 34.38 -9.83
CA THR A 603 22.34 34.40 -11.28
C THR A 603 23.68 33.83 -11.75
N MET A 604 23.76 33.63 -13.07
CA MET A 604 24.93 33.25 -13.86
C MET A 604 26.28 33.74 -13.31
N ASN A 605 27.31 32.89 -13.39
CA ASN A 605 28.54 33.25 -14.13
C ASN A 605 29.43 32.03 -14.46
N SER A 606 29.67 31.86 -15.77
CA SER A 606 30.92 31.48 -16.44
C SER A 606 31.98 30.59 -15.76
N VAL A 607 32.34 29.51 -16.47
CA VAL A 607 33.74 29.06 -16.78
C VAL A 607 34.63 28.58 -15.62
N GLY A 608 35.25 27.40 -15.78
CA GLY A 608 36.34 26.93 -14.90
C GLY A 608 36.73 25.46 -15.09
N GLU A 609 37.68 25.19 -15.99
CA GLU A 609 38.25 23.86 -16.20
C GLU A 609 38.99 23.30 -14.96
N ARG A 610 39.05 21.96 -14.80
CA ARG A 610 40.30 21.18 -15.05
C ARG A 610 40.23 19.67 -14.76
N GLN A 611 40.45 18.90 -15.82
CA GLN A 611 41.40 17.78 -15.96
C GLN A 611 41.71 16.85 -14.76
N ARG A 612 41.42 15.56 -14.96
CA ARG A 612 42.33 14.37 -14.87
C ARG A 612 41.72 13.28 -15.77
N GLY A 613 42.43 12.51 -16.60
CA GLY A 613 43.84 12.55 -16.99
C GLY A 613 44.60 11.25 -16.73
N MET A 614 44.59 10.30 -17.68
CA MET A 614 45.69 9.36 -17.99
C MET A 614 45.40 8.56 -19.29
N SER A 615 46.44 7.98 -19.88
CA SER A 615 46.52 7.55 -21.30
C SER A 615 46.91 6.07 -21.50
N LEU A 616 47.31 5.73 -22.74
CA LEU A 616 47.65 4.39 -23.31
C LEU A 616 46.40 3.61 -23.80
N ILE A 617 46.42 2.83 -24.90
CA ILE A 617 47.50 2.50 -25.87
C ILE A 617 46.95 2.27 -27.30
N LYS A 618 47.84 2.01 -28.29
CA LYS A 618 47.54 1.59 -29.68
C LYS A 618 48.42 0.37 -30.05
N PRO A 619 48.02 -0.51 -31.00
CA PRO A 619 48.33 -0.35 -32.44
C PRO A 619 47.15 -0.82 -33.37
N GLN A 620 47.00 -0.62 -34.69
CA GLN A 620 47.89 -0.50 -35.88
C GLN A 620 48.59 -1.84 -36.27
N HIS A 621 48.70 -2.32 -37.51
CA HIS A 621 48.34 -1.87 -38.89
C HIS A 621 47.36 -2.91 -39.56
N LEU A 622 47.04 -3.04 -40.87
CA LEU A 622 47.67 -2.66 -42.16
C LEU A 622 46.61 -2.61 -43.30
N ILE A 623 46.99 -2.10 -44.50
CA ILE A 623 46.14 -1.80 -45.68
C ILE A 623 46.69 -2.55 -46.92
N LEU A 624 45.88 -2.83 -47.98
CA LEU A 624 46.19 -2.62 -49.44
C LEU A 624 45.32 -3.42 -50.46
N PHE A 625 44.67 -2.68 -51.40
CA PHE A 625 44.18 -3.04 -52.77
C PHE A 625 43.15 -4.21 -52.91
N PHE A 626 42.42 -4.45 -54.01
CA PHE A 626 42.18 -3.81 -55.34
C PHE A 626 40.65 -3.49 -55.49
N VAL A 627 40.06 -2.66 -56.38
CA VAL A 627 40.39 -1.99 -57.67
C VAL A 627 39.91 -2.72 -58.98
N SER A 628 38.96 -2.08 -59.70
CA SER A 628 38.49 -2.33 -61.11
C SER A 628 37.70 -3.65 -61.41
N LEU A 629 36.84 -3.79 -62.45
CA LEU A 629 36.47 -2.93 -63.61
C LEU A 629 35.02 -3.19 -64.15
N PHE A 630 34.33 -2.13 -64.59
CA PHE A 630 33.22 -1.95 -65.56
C PHE A 630 32.48 -3.13 -66.32
N ILE A 631 31.15 -2.93 -66.52
CA ILE A 631 30.36 -2.93 -67.80
C ILE A 631 29.45 -4.10 -68.30
N LEU A 632 28.27 -3.66 -68.82
CA LEU A 632 27.25 -4.24 -69.73
C LEU A 632 26.50 -5.56 -69.42
N VAL A 633 25.16 -5.47 -69.51
CA VAL A 633 24.35 -5.90 -70.68
C VAL A 633 23.15 -4.94 -70.84
N LYS A 634 22.54 -4.88 -72.04
CA LYS A 634 21.54 -3.87 -72.45
C LYS A 634 20.09 -4.41 -72.49
N GLU A 635 19.15 -3.50 -72.22
CA GLU A 635 17.78 -3.34 -72.77
C GLU A 635 17.05 -4.53 -73.41
N THR A 636 15.84 -4.83 -72.91
CA THR A 636 14.65 -4.97 -73.77
C THR A 636 13.48 -4.17 -73.20
N ALA A 637 12.72 -3.47 -74.05
CA ALA A 637 11.63 -2.57 -73.63
C ALA A 637 10.25 -3.27 -73.67
N GLY A 638 9.33 -2.90 -72.76
CA GLY A 638 7.95 -3.40 -72.85
C GLY A 638 6.98 -3.00 -71.73
N LYS A 639 6.14 -1.98 -72.00
CA LYS A 639 4.80 -1.74 -71.41
C LYS A 639 4.66 -1.61 -69.87
N ALA A 640 4.48 -0.37 -69.39
CA ALA A 640 3.72 -0.08 -68.16
C ALA A 640 3.05 1.31 -68.16
N THR A 641 2.47 1.76 -69.28
CA THR A 641 1.69 3.00 -69.32
C THR A 641 0.33 2.83 -68.64
N ASN A 642 0.24 3.17 -67.35
CA ASN A 642 -0.96 3.71 -66.68
C ASN A 642 -0.67 3.98 -65.18
N ALA A 643 -0.24 5.20 -64.87
CA ALA A 643 -0.12 5.74 -63.52
C ALA A 643 -0.41 7.27 -63.53
N THR A 644 -1.50 7.65 -64.19
CA THR A 644 -1.85 9.06 -64.45
C THR A 644 -2.45 9.76 -63.23
N ALA A 645 -2.00 10.99 -62.98
CA ALA A 645 -2.55 12.01 -62.07
C ALA A 645 -2.46 11.79 -60.53
N GLU A 646 -2.63 10.58 -59.99
CA GLU A 646 -3.00 10.41 -58.57
C GLU A 646 -1.92 10.69 -57.49
N CYS A 647 -0.67 11.02 -57.86
CA CYS A 647 0.41 11.30 -56.90
C CYS A 647 1.24 12.57 -57.18
N LYS A 648 0.75 13.50 -58.02
CA LYS A 648 1.52 14.65 -58.53
C LYS A 648 2.35 15.39 -57.46
N ALA A 649 1.74 15.74 -56.33
CA ALA A 649 2.41 16.45 -55.24
C ALA A 649 3.61 15.70 -54.62
N LEU A 650 3.57 14.36 -54.54
CA LEU A 650 4.68 13.56 -54.00
C LEU A 650 5.82 13.40 -55.01
N VAL A 651 5.52 13.40 -56.32
CA VAL A 651 6.53 13.47 -57.38
C VAL A 651 7.26 14.81 -57.34
N GLU A 652 6.50 15.92 -57.29
CA GLU A 652 7.04 17.29 -57.17
C GLU A 652 7.86 17.48 -55.89
N THR A 653 7.45 16.85 -54.78
CA THR A 653 8.17 16.89 -53.50
C THR A 653 9.51 16.13 -53.53
N LEU A 654 9.67 15.17 -54.45
CA LEU A 654 10.84 14.29 -54.54
C LEU A 654 11.63 14.46 -55.85
N GLU A 655 11.39 15.54 -56.60
CA GLU A 655 12.01 15.81 -57.92
C GLU A 655 13.56 15.71 -57.86
N GLY A 656 14.17 16.38 -56.88
CA GLY A 656 15.63 16.32 -56.63
C GLY A 656 16.17 14.98 -56.09
N TRP A 657 15.31 13.98 -55.86
CA TRP A 657 15.68 12.62 -55.49
C TRP A 657 15.44 11.60 -56.61
N ILE A 658 14.42 11.79 -57.44
CA ILE A 658 14.12 10.89 -58.56
C ILE A 658 15.03 11.14 -59.77
N GLU A 659 15.55 12.35 -59.91
CA GLU A 659 16.65 12.68 -60.81
C GLU A 659 18.02 12.47 -60.11
N PRO A 660 19.13 12.32 -60.86
CA PRO A 660 20.47 12.30 -60.28
C PRO A 660 20.76 13.60 -59.52
N MET A 661 21.22 13.51 -58.26
CA MET A 661 21.45 14.72 -57.45
C MET A 661 22.47 15.65 -58.09
N SER A 662 22.09 16.92 -58.25
CA SER A 662 22.99 17.98 -58.71
C SER A 662 24.01 18.37 -57.65
N GLU A 663 25.16 18.93 -58.05
CA GLU A 663 26.21 19.44 -57.15
C GLU A 663 25.74 20.50 -56.12
N LYS A 664 24.53 21.06 -56.30
CA LYS A 664 23.89 22.04 -55.41
C LYS A 664 23.11 21.42 -54.25
N LEU A 665 22.92 20.10 -54.25
CA LEU A 665 22.21 19.36 -53.21
C LEU A 665 23.15 18.37 -52.52
N SER A 666 22.86 18.07 -51.26
CA SER A 666 23.40 16.94 -50.52
C SER A 666 22.26 16.16 -49.89
N GLY A 667 22.42 14.86 -49.68
CA GLY A 667 21.35 14.04 -49.10
C GLY A 667 21.70 12.56 -48.92
N PHE A 668 20.83 11.85 -48.21
CA PHE A 668 20.94 10.41 -47.99
C PHE A 668 19.58 9.74 -47.79
N GLY A 669 19.56 8.44 -48.07
CA GLY A 669 18.38 7.59 -48.02
C GLY A 669 18.63 6.39 -47.12
N TYR A 670 17.70 6.15 -46.20
CA TYR A 670 17.77 5.03 -45.26
C TYR A 670 16.46 4.24 -45.26
N ASN A 671 16.55 2.91 -45.23
CA ASN A 671 15.39 2.03 -45.27
C ASN A 671 15.77 0.65 -44.70
N ASN A 672 14.90 0.02 -43.91
CA ASN A 672 15.14 -1.32 -43.36
C ASN A 672 14.87 -2.46 -44.36
N ASN A 673 14.24 -2.17 -45.50
CA ASN A 673 14.04 -3.02 -46.67
C ASN A 673 14.13 -2.15 -47.94
N PRO A 674 15.34 -1.70 -48.32
CA PRO A 674 15.56 -0.71 -49.39
C PRO A 674 15.26 -1.27 -50.79
N PRO A 675 15.05 -0.39 -51.80
CA PRO A 675 15.01 -0.80 -53.19
C PRO A 675 16.30 -1.53 -53.61
N SER A 676 16.17 -2.38 -54.64
CA SER A 676 17.26 -3.08 -55.36
C SER A 676 18.18 -4.03 -54.58
N MET A 677 18.17 -4.05 -53.23
CA MET A 677 19.00 -4.95 -52.42
C MET A 677 18.21 -6.14 -51.85
N THR A 678 17.76 -7.03 -52.74
CA THR A 678 16.96 -8.22 -52.38
C THR A 678 17.66 -9.10 -51.34
N GLY A 679 16.97 -9.36 -50.22
CA GLY A 679 17.46 -10.22 -49.13
C GLY A 679 18.25 -9.49 -48.04
N MET A 680 18.55 -8.19 -48.20
CA MET A 680 19.14 -7.37 -47.14
C MET A 680 18.03 -6.72 -46.31
N SER A 681 17.99 -7.01 -45.01
CA SER A 681 17.10 -6.31 -44.07
C SER A 681 17.76 -6.15 -42.70
N THR A 682 17.38 -5.09 -41.98
CA THR A 682 17.92 -4.78 -40.65
C THR A 682 16.87 -5.01 -39.56
N ARG A 683 17.30 -5.01 -38.30
CA ARG A 683 16.39 -4.95 -37.14
C ARG A 683 15.84 -3.55 -36.87
N SER A 684 16.04 -2.60 -37.79
CA SER A 684 15.38 -1.29 -37.71
C SER A 684 13.96 -1.37 -38.28
N THR A 685 13.07 -0.47 -37.84
CA THR A 685 11.79 -0.21 -38.51
C THR A 685 11.80 1.09 -39.32
N SER A 686 12.88 1.87 -39.23
CA SER A 686 12.93 3.24 -39.76
C SER A 686 13.24 3.32 -41.26
N LYS A 687 12.53 4.22 -41.95
CA LYS A 687 12.76 4.59 -43.35
C LYS A 687 12.64 6.10 -43.55
N GLY A 688 13.38 6.65 -44.51
CA GLY A 688 13.31 8.05 -44.85
C GLY A 688 14.34 8.50 -45.89
N ILE A 689 14.16 9.75 -46.32
CA ILE A 689 15.06 10.51 -47.20
C ILE A 689 15.31 11.85 -46.51
N LEU A 690 16.56 12.29 -46.48
CA LEU A 690 16.96 13.63 -46.08
C LEU A 690 17.74 14.29 -47.23
N MET A 691 17.40 15.53 -47.57
CA MET A 691 18.11 16.35 -48.55
C MET A 691 18.32 17.76 -47.98
N PHE A 692 19.36 18.47 -48.40
CA PHE A 692 19.64 19.85 -48.02
C PHE A 692 20.44 20.56 -49.11
N THR A 693 20.63 21.87 -48.99
CA THR A 693 21.26 22.69 -50.01
C THR A 693 22.74 22.88 -49.73
N ASN A 694 23.57 22.94 -50.77
CA ASN A 694 24.98 23.29 -50.63
C ASN A 694 25.16 24.82 -50.71
N SER A 695 24.36 25.57 -49.95
CA SER A 695 24.20 27.03 -50.11
C SER A 695 24.38 27.79 -48.79
N GLU A 696 25.51 28.48 -48.65
CA GLU A 696 25.85 29.33 -47.49
C GLU A 696 24.81 30.41 -47.13
N THR A 697 23.84 30.68 -48.02
CA THR A 697 22.80 31.69 -47.86
C THR A 697 21.39 31.13 -47.63
N VAL A 698 21.20 29.80 -47.62
CA VAL A 698 19.88 29.15 -47.57
C VAL A 698 19.89 28.01 -46.55
N ASP A 699 19.36 28.28 -45.35
CA ASP A 699 19.22 27.29 -44.28
C ASP A 699 17.95 26.42 -44.47
N GLU A 700 17.87 25.65 -45.56
CA GLU A 700 16.67 24.86 -45.90
C GLU A 700 16.95 23.37 -46.18
N ALA A 701 16.72 22.54 -45.16
CA ALA A 701 16.73 21.08 -45.28
C ALA A 701 15.32 20.48 -45.40
N PHE A 702 15.28 19.29 -46.00
CA PHE A 702 14.11 18.49 -46.32
C PHE A 702 14.22 17.13 -45.62
N PHE A 703 13.17 16.72 -44.92
CA PHE A 703 13.14 15.43 -44.23
C PHE A 703 11.79 14.73 -44.48
N PHE A 704 11.85 13.55 -45.09
CA PHE A 704 10.68 12.73 -45.44
C PHE A 704 10.77 11.36 -44.79
N VAL A 705 9.79 11.01 -43.95
CA VAL A 705 9.72 9.76 -43.20
C VAL A 705 8.49 8.97 -43.65
N TYR A 706 8.62 7.67 -43.92
CA TYR A 706 7.57 6.90 -44.59
C TYR A 706 7.50 5.41 -44.22
N THR A 707 6.38 4.74 -44.55
CA THR A 707 6.16 3.32 -44.22
C THR A 707 6.42 2.33 -45.36
N MET A 708 6.55 2.80 -46.60
CA MET A 708 6.68 1.97 -47.81
C MET A 708 7.99 1.15 -47.89
N ASP A 709 7.88 -0.17 -47.95
CA ASP A 709 9.00 -1.08 -48.29
C ASP A 709 9.40 -0.95 -49.77
N GLY A 710 10.68 -1.10 -50.11
CA GLY A 710 11.17 -1.07 -51.50
C GLY A 710 11.05 0.30 -52.22
N PHE A 711 10.88 1.38 -51.46
CA PHE A 711 10.72 2.77 -51.92
C PHE A 711 11.86 3.63 -51.31
N LEU A 712 12.49 4.58 -52.01
CA LEU A 712 12.48 4.93 -53.44
C LEU A 712 13.93 5.11 -53.91
N GLU A 713 14.30 4.53 -55.05
CA GLU A 713 15.68 4.54 -55.54
C GLU A 713 16.06 5.92 -56.13
N ASN A 714 17.27 6.39 -55.85
CA ASN A 714 17.74 7.69 -56.37
C ASN A 714 18.06 7.59 -57.87
N GLY A 715 17.70 8.61 -58.65
CA GLY A 715 18.10 8.73 -60.06
C GLY A 715 17.43 7.75 -61.03
N VAL A 716 16.51 6.89 -60.57
CA VAL A 716 15.79 5.88 -61.40
C VAL A 716 14.41 6.39 -61.88
N GLY A 717 14.03 7.61 -61.51
CA GLY A 717 12.73 8.20 -61.84
C GLY A 717 11.58 7.71 -60.94
N TRP A 718 10.38 8.25 -61.16
CA TRP A 718 9.21 7.92 -60.35
C TRP A 718 8.54 6.61 -60.78
N VAL A 719 8.62 5.58 -59.94
CA VAL A 719 7.87 4.32 -60.08
C VAL A 719 7.23 3.95 -58.74
N TRP A 720 5.90 3.80 -58.72
CA TRP A 720 5.19 3.28 -57.55
C TRP A 720 5.18 1.73 -57.56
N PRO A 721 5.71 1.03 -56.54
CA PRO A 721 5.72 -0.42 -56.51
C PRO A 721 4.31 -1.02 -56.39
N GLN A 722 3.86 -1.76 -57.42
CA GLN A 722 2.49 -2.31 -57.49
C GLN A 722 2.06 -3.16 -56.30
N ALA A 723 3.00 -3.85 -55.63
CA ALA A 723 2.72 -4.63 -54.42
C ALA A 723 2.11 -3.78 -53.29
N LEU A 724 2.54 -2.52 -53.19
CA LEU A 724 2.10 -1.57 -52.16
C LEU A 724 0.68 -1.05 -52.39
N THR A 725 0.20 -1.02 -53.64
CA THR A 725 -1.14 -0.51 -54.01
C THR A 725 -2.30 -1.26 -53.35
N SER A 726 -2.06 -2.49 -52.89
CA SER A 726 -3.04 -3.30 -52.14
C SER A 726 -3.24 -2.87 -50.68
N GLN A 727 -2.45 -1.92 -50.18
CA GLN A 727 -2.29 -1.62 -48.75
C GLN A 727 -2.25 -0.12 -48.49
N GLY A 728 -2.75 0.31 -47.32
CA GLY A 728 -2.55 1.69 -46.83
C GLY A 728 -1.10 1.96 -46.44
N HIS A 729 -0.63 3.19 -46.65
CA HIS A 729 0.72 3.65 -46.26
C HIS A 729 0.67 5.11 -45.79
N MET A 730 1.69 5.55 -45.06
CA MET A 730 1.83 6.94 -44.62
C MET A 730 3.22 7.47 -44.92
N GLY A 731 3.28 8.75 -45.30
CA GLY A 731 4.50 9.53 -45.43
C GLY A 731 4.30 10.89 -44.78
N VAL A 732 5.36 11.42 -44.16
CA VAL A 732 5.38 12.72 -43.47
C VAL A 732 6.55 13.52 -44.04
N CYS A 733 6.23 14.60 -44.74
CA CYS A 733 7.20 15.55 -45.29
C CYS A 733 7.34 16.75 -44.36
N MET A 734 8.58 17.14 -44.05
CA MET A 734 8.92 18.25 -43.17
C MET A 734 10.03 19.09 -43.81
N GLN A 735 9.87 20.41 -43.81
CA GLN A 735 10.97 21.34 -44.09
C GLN A 735 11.53 21.85 -42.75
N ILE A 736 12.85 21.79 -42.60
CA ILE A 736 13.61 21.99 -41.37
C ILE A 736 14.85 22.86 -41.66
N SER A 737 15.56 23.31 -40.62
CA SER A 737 16.87 23.96 -40.75
C SER A 737 17.97 22.93 -41.05
N GLU A 738 19.04 23.32 -41.73
CA GLU A 738 20.25 22.49 -41.89
C GLU A 738 20.99 22.30 -40.55
N SER A 739 20.75 23.19 -39.57
CA SER A 739 21.24 23.00 -38.19
C SER A 739 20.52 21.88 -37.42
N ASP A 740 19.29 21.52 -37.79
CA ASP A 740 18.54 20.41 -37.19
C ASP A 740 19.04 19.02 -37.70
N ILE A 741 19.91 18.96 -38.71
CA ILE A 741 20.45 17.72 -39.29
C ILE A 741 21.28 16.93 -38.26
N SER A 742 22.04 17.61 -37.40
CA SER A 742 22.85 17.01 -36.32
C SER A 742 21.97 16.18 -35.36
N SER A 743 20.87 16.77 -34.90
CA SER A 743 19.85 16.10 -34.09
C SER A 743 19.26 14.87 -34.80
N ILE A 744 18.98 14.97 -36.11
CA ILE A 744 18.46 13.83 -36.89
C ILE A 744 19.51 12.72 -37.02
N ALA A 745 20.77 13.05 -37.30
CA ALA A 745 21.86 12.08 -37.38
C ALA A 745 22.06 11.33 -36.05
N THR A 746 22.11 12.05 -34.94
CA THR A 746 22.16 11.47 -33.60
C THR A 746 20.97 10.54 -33.33
N SER A 747 19.76 10.94 -33.71
CA SER A 747 18.57 10.10 -33.59
C SER A 747 18.66 8.81 -34.41
N LEU A 748 19.18 8.89 -35.64
CA LEU A 748 19.31 7.75 -36.55
C LEU A 748 20.33 6.72 -36.03
N THR A 749 21.37 7.14 -35.32
CA THR A 749 22.32 6.23 -34.64
C THR A 749 21.64 5.32 -33.62
N TYR A 750 20.61 5.78 -32.90
CA TYR A 750 19.79 4.91 -32.03
C TYR A 750 18.82 4.03 -32.82
N GLN A 751 18.38 4.46 -34.01
CA GLN A 751 17.45 3.72 -34.88
C GLN A 751 18.14 2.61 -35.70
N GLN A 752 19.43 2.74 -35.96
CA GLN A 752 20.28 1.79 -36.72
C GLN A 752 19.67 1.29 -38.06
N PRO A 753 19.12 2.17 -38.93
CA PRO A 753 18.65 1.77 -40.26
C PRO A 753 19.82 1.45 -41.19
N LEU A 754 19.54 0.78 -42.31
CA LEU A 754 20.49 0.68 -43.42
C LEU A 754 20.40 1.94 -44.28
N ILE A 755 21.47 2.72 -44.30
CA ILE A 755 21.68 3.79 -45.29
C ILE A 755 22.04 3.08 -46.61
N TYR A 756 21.19 3.22 -47.62
CA TYR A 756 21.37 2.54 -48.91
C TYR A 756 22.01 3.45 -49.98
N PHE A 757 21.96 4.76 -49.78
CA PHE A 757 22.55 5.75 -50.68
C PHE A 757 22.84 7.05 -49.93
N TYR A 758 23.94 7.72 -50.26
CA TYR A 758 24.23 9.09 -49.84
C TYR A 758 25.11 9.81 -50.89
N PHE A 759 24.98 11.13 -50.93
CA PHE A 759 25.86 12.04 -51.66
C PHE A 759 25.95 13.34 -50.85
N ILE A 760 27.16 13.68 -50.36
CA ILE A 760 27.41 14.89 -49.58
C ILE A 760 28.56 15.65 -50.25
N ASN A 761 28.32 16.89 -50.69
CA ASN A 761 29.34 17.71 -51.34
C ASN A 761 30.48 18.02 -50.36
N GLU A 762 31.73 17.89 -50.82
CA GLU A 762 32.95 18.10 -50.03
C GLU A 762 32.94 19.43 -49.26
N THR A 763 32.34 20.49 -49.82
CA THR A 763 32.29 21.83 -49.18
C THR A 763 31.45 21.90 -47.90
N VAL A 764 30.55 20.93 -47.65
CA VAL A 764 29.67 20.90 -46.47
C VAL A 764 29.99 19.75 -45.50
N GLN A 765 30.89 18.82 -45.85
CA GLN A 765 31.25 17.68 -44.99
C GLN A 765 31.83 18.11 -43.65
N ASP A 766 32.74 19.10 -43.65
CA ASP A 766 33.34 19.66 -42.42
C ASP A 766 32.31 20.34 -41.50
N GLN A 767 31.21 20.85 -42.07
CA GLN A 767 30.13 21.51 -41.32
C GLN A 767 29.17 20.49 -40.69
N GLN A 768 28.99 19.32 -41.33
CA GLN A 768 28.03 18.29 -40.95
C GLN A 768 28.71 17.07 -40.30
N GLN A 769 29.64 17.31 -39.37
CA GLN A 769 30.50 16.26 -38.79
C GLN A 769 29.72 15.11 -38.12
N GLU A 770 28.60 15.38 -37.45
CA GLU A 770 27.78 14.32 -36.83
C GLU A 770 27.07 13.43 -37.87
N LEU A 771 26.65 14.01 -39.00
CA LEU A 771 26.11 13.26 -40.13
C LEU A 771 27.19 12.39 -40.78
N MET A 772 28.40 12.94 -41.01
CA MET A 772 29.49 12.16 -41.61
C MET A 772 29.86 10.94 -40.76
N GLN A 773 29.93 11.08 -39.43
CA GLN A 773 30.17 9.93 -38.53
C GLN A 773 29.08 8.85 -38.61
N LEU A 774 27.82 9.22 -38.90
CA LEU A 774 26.73 8.27 -39.13
C LEU A 774 26.88 7.57 -40.49
N LEU A 775 27.14 8.34 -41.57
CA LEU A 775 27.29 7.82 -42.93
C LEU A 775 28.50 6.88 -43.07
N GLU A 776 29.60 7.17 -42.38
CA GLU A 776 30.79 6.32 -42.30
C GLU A 776 30.63 5.09 -41.37
N GLY A 777 29.55 5.04 -40.57
CA GLY A 777 29.36 3.99 -39.55
C GLY A 777 30.31 4.10 -38.34
N ASN A 778 30.94 5.26 -38.14
CA ASN A 778 31.98 5.49 -37.12
C ASN A 778 31.44 5.81 -35.71
N GLN A 779 30.15 6.11 -35.55
CA GLN A 779 29.59 6.44 -34.22
C GLN A 779 29.54 5.25 -33.25
N ARG A 780 29.85 5.54 -31.98
CA ARG A 780 29.66 4.64 -30.84
C ARG A 780 28.72 5.26 -29.82
N ILE A 781 27.72 4.50 -29.38
CA ILE A 781 26.76 4.97 -28.38
C ILE A 781 27.39 4.85 -26.99
N LEU A 782 27.73 6.00 -26.40
CA LEU A 782 28.43 6.12 -25.12
C LEU A 782 27.49 6.23 -23.90
N THR A 783 26.18 6.32 -24.12
CA THR A 783 25.20 6.53 -23.05
C THR A 783 24.78 5.23 -22.37
N PRO A 784 24.46 5.24 -21.06
CA PRO A 784 23.90 4.08 -20.36
C PRO A 784 22.40 3.86 -20.66
N MET A 785 21.81 4.60 -21.60
CA MET A 785 20.38 4.56 -21.93
C MET A 785 20.16 4.00 -23.34
N TYR A 786 19.30 2.98 -23.46
CA TYR A 786 18.99 2.32 -24.74
C TYR A 786 17.96 3.10 -25.61
N TRP A 787 17.83 4.41 -25.39
CA TRP A 787 16.84 5.29 -26.01
C TRP A 787 17.32 6.75 -25.97
N ASP A 788 16.76 7.58 -26.84
CA ASP A 788 17.10 8.99 -27.02
C ASP A 788 15.85 9.85 -27.33
N LEU A 789 15.96 11.17 -27.16
CA LEU A 789 14.97 12.16 -27.53
C LEU A 789 15.66 13.38 -28.15
N GLN A 790 15.33 13.65 -29.41
CA GLN A 790 15.77 14.84 -30.13
C GLN A 790 14.58 15.77 -30.39
N SER A 791 14.82 17.09 -30.37
CA SER A 791 13.80 18.11 -30.58
C SER A 791 14.25 19.07 -31.67
N ILE A 792 13.49 19.15 -32.76
CA ILE A 792 13.78 19.97 -33.96
C ILE A 792 12.56 20.84 -34.31
N THR A 793 12.70 21.80 -35.24
CA THR A 793 11.57 22.66 -35.64
C THR A 793 11.42 22.80 -37.15
N THR A 794 10.18 22.86 -37.63
CA THR A 794 9.94 23.15 -39.06
C THR A 794 10.36 24.58 -39.39
N HIS A 795 11.21 24.79 -40.40
CA HIS A 795 11.82 26.09 -40.70
C HIS A 795 10.78 27.22 -40.87
N LYS A 796 9.82 27.06 -41.79
CA LYS A 796 8.86 28.12 -42.15
C LYS A 796 7.62 28.22 -41.25
N THR A 797 7.28 27.14 -40.51
CA THR A 797 6.03 27.06 -39.72
C THR A 797 6.25 26.96 -38.21
N SER A 798 7.51 26.89 -37.75
CA SER A 798 7.91 26.81 -36.33
C SER A 798 7.17 25.74 -35.50
N VAL A 799 6.68 24.67 -36.13
CA VAL A 799 6.04 23.53 -35.47
C VAL A 799 7.10 22.71 -34.74
N PRO A 800 6.98 22.48 -33.42
CA PRO A 800 7.86 21.59 -32.68
C PRO A 800 7.70 20.14 -33.10
N ILE A 801 8.82 19.46 -33.32
CA ILE A 801 8.92 18.04 -33.64
C ILE A 801 9.80 17.37 -32.58
N ASN A 802 9.28 16.33 -31.92
CA ASN A 802 10.06 15.49 -31.01
C ASN A 802 10.26 14.10 -31.64
N ILE A 803 11.51 13.65 -31.75
CA ILE A 803 11.88 12.34 -32.28
C ILE A 803 12.35 11.44 -31.12
N TYR A 804 11.51 10.49 -30.73
CA TYR A 804 11.82 9.50 -29.70
C TYR A 804 12.42 8.25 -30.35
N ALA A 805 13.71 7.98 -30.16
CA ALA A 805 14.42 6.87 -30.78
C ALA A 805 14.84 5.80 -29.75
N LYS A 806 15.00 4.55 -30.19
CA LYS A 806 15.52 3.46 -29.33
C LYS A 806 16.24 2.35 -30.09
N LEU A 807 17.16 1.71 -29.38
CA LEU A 807 17.97 0.60 -29.85
C LEU A 807 17.26 -0.77 -29.75
N PHE A 808 17.77 -1.75 -30.50
CA PHE A 808 17.28 -3.13 -30.48
C PHE A 808 17.44 -3.81 -29.11
N GLY A 809 18.48 -3.44 -28.34
CA GLY A 809 18.72 -3.94 -26.98
C GLY A 809 17.82 -3.31 -25.91
N SER A 810 16.94 -2.37 -26.28
CA SER A 810 16.09 -1.66 -25.33
C SER A 810 14.94 -2.54 -24.81
N ARG A 811 14.78 -2.61 -23.48
CA ARG A 811 13.61 -3.22 -22.82
C ARG A 811 12.37 -2.31 -22.82
N LEU A 812 12.45 -1.14 -23.46
CA LEU A 812 11.34 -0.19 -23.59
C LEU A 812 10.50 -0.52 -24.83
N GLU A 813 9.22 -0.75 -24.59
CA GLU A 813 8.17 -0.76 -25.62
C GLU A 813 7.84 0.70 -25.99
N MET A 814 7.65 0.97 -27.28
CA MET A 814 7.57 2.33 -27.82
C MET A 814 6.37 3.13 -27.28
N TYR A 815 5.17 2.55 -27.27
CA TYR A 815 3.94 3.29 -26.97
C TYR A 815 3.75 3.53 -25.47
N SER A 816 3.79 2.47 -24.67
CA SER A 816 3.51 2.53 -23.23
C SER A 816 4.71 2.99 -22.39
N LYS A 817 5.88 2.38 -22.60
CA LYS A 817 7.07 2.57 -21.74
C LYS A 817 7.94 3.74 -22.15
N LEU A 818 7.89 4.16 -23.42
CA LEU A 818 8.60 5.34 -23.92
C LEU A 818 7.64 6.52 -24.12
N LEU A 819 6.80 6.52 -25.16
CA LEU A 819 6.00 7.67 -25.57
C LEU A 819 5.01 8.16 -24.50
N ALA A 820 4.06 7.34 -24.07
CA ALA A 820 3.03 7.78 -23.12
C ALA A 820 3.64 8.23 -21.78
N THR A 821 4.69 7.54 -21.34
CA THR A 821 5.48 7.88 -20.15
C THR A 821 6.24 9.20 -20.29
N ARG A 822 6.84 9.51 -21.45
CA ARG A 822 7.63 10.74 -21.68
C ARG A 822 6.78 11.96 -22.04
N LEU A 823 5.74 11.78 -22.85
CA LEU A 823 4.81 12.84 -23.23
C LEU A 823 3.92 13.31 -22.08
N GLN A 824 3.85 12.53 -20.98
CA GLN A 824 2.87 12.71 -19.89
C GLN A 824 1.45 12.91 -20.44
N ALA A 825 1.10 12.08 -21.43
CA ALA A 825 -0.14 12.18 -22.18
C ALA A 825 -0.78 10.80 -22.40
N ASN A 826 -2.02 10.80 -22.86
CA ASN A 826 -2.71 9.58 -23.28
C ASN A 826 -2.70 9.50 -24.79
N ILE A 827 -2.12 8.43 -25.33
CA ILE A 827 -2.03 8.23 -26.77
C ILE A 827 -3.08 7.21 -27.22
N ARG A 828 -3.72 7.52 -28.35
CA ARG A 828 -4.56 6.55 -29.07
C ARG A 828 -3.74 6.01 -30.23
N ILE A 829 -3.64 4.70 -30.39
CA ILE A 829 -2.76 4.06 -31.38
C ILE A 829 -3.54 3.27 -32.42
N TRP A 830 -3.11 3.37 -33.67
CA TRP A 830 -3.53 2.52 -34.78
C TRP A 830 -2.38 1.56 -35.09
N ALA A 831 -2.46 0.34 -34.59
CA ALA A 831 -1.33 -0.60 -34.54
C ALA A 831 -1.79 -2.05 -34.71
N LYS A 832 -0.90 -2.90 -35.26
CA LYS A 832 -1.16 -4.32 -35.52
C LYS A 832 -1.20 -5.11 -34.21
N THR A 833 -2.35 -5.71 -33.88
CA THR A 833 -2.59 -6.38 -32.58
C THR A 833 -2.53 -7.90 -32.66
N ASP A 834 -1.42 -8.53 -32.22
CA ASP A 834 -1.36 -9.99 -31.94
C ASP A 834 -2.04 -10.41 -30.62
N GLY A 835 -2.64 -9.48 -29.88
CA GLY A 835 -3.21 -9.67 -28.54
C GLY A 835 -2.44 -8.95 -27.43
N SER A 836 -1.09 -8.91 -27.47
CA SER A 836 -0.26 -8.33 -26.41
C SER A 836 -0.11 -6.79 -26.43
N LEU A 837 -0.99 -6.07 -27.14
CA LEU A 837 -1.16 -4.61 -27.03
C LEU A 837 -2.64 -4.38 -26.71
N THR A 838 -2.93 -4.19 -25.42
CA THR A 838 -4.28 -4.00 -24.89
C THR A 838 -4.64 -2.52 -24.81
N THR A 839 -5.93 -2.22 -24.91
CA THR A 839 -6.47 -0.89 -24.57
C THR A 839 -6.50 -0.79 -23.04
N THR A 840 -5.53 -0.08 -22.47
CA THR A 840 -5.39 0.10 -21.02
C THR A 840 -6.52 0.97 -20.46
N CYS A 841 -7.30 0.46 -19.50
CA CYS A 841 -8.35 1.22 -18.81
C CYS A 841 -7.85 1.80 -17.46
N GLY A 842 -7.99 3.12 -17.31
CA GLY A 842 -7.73 3.85 -16.06
C GLY A 842 -7.76 5.37 -16.25
N GLY A 843 -8.28 6.12 -15.27
CA GLY A 843 -8.44 7.59 -15.32
C GLY A 843 -7.14 8.39 -15.14
N ARG A 844 -6.13 8.12 -15.98
CA ARG A 844 -4.76 8.64 -15.83
C ARG A 844 -4.21 9.29 -17.08
N ILE A 845 -3.10 10.01 -16.90
CA ILE A 845 -2.11 10.34 -17.93
C ILE A 845 -1.12 9.16 -18.05
N GLY A 846 -0.63 8.88 -19.27
CA GLY A 846 0.42 7.90 -19.54
C GLY A 846 -0.06 6.55 -20.07
N PHE A 847 -1.28 6.46 -20.61
CA PHE A 847 -1.88 5.20 -21.07
C PHE A 847 -1.98 5.08 -22.61
N VAL A 848 -2.25 3.87 -23.11
CA VAL A 848 -2.33 3.53 -24.54
C VAL A 848 -3.70 2.94 -24.88
N LYS A 849 -4.49 3.63 -25.71
CA LYS A 849 -5.79 3.13 -26.21
C LYS A 849 -5.67 2.67 -27.65
N VAL A 850 -5.92 1.40 -27.95
CA VAL A 850 -5.94 0.92 -29.34
C VAL A 850 -7.26 1.32 -29.99
N VAL A 851 -7.18 1.99 -31.15
CA VAL A 851 -8.33 2.40 -31.96
C VAL A 851 -9.01 1.17 -32.57
N GLN A 852 -10.34 1.09 -32.50
CA GLN A 852 -11.11 0.03 -33.15
C GLN A 852 -10.98 0.06 -34.68
N SER A 853 -11.00 -1.11 -35.32
CA SER A 853 -10.95 -1.28 -36.77
C SER A 853 -12.36 -1.58 -37.31
N PRO A 854 -12.76 -1.07 -38.48
CA PRO A 854 -12.01 -0.19 -39.40
C PRO A 854 -11.99 1.30 -38.97
N ILE A 855 -11.09 2.06 -39.58
CA ILE A 855 -11.14 3.54 -39.63
C ILE A 855 -11.59 3.99 -41.04
N THR A 856 -12.16 5.19 -41.14
CA THR A 856 -12.66 5.76 -42.41
C THR A 856 -11.91 7.05 -42.73
N ILE A 857 -11.14 7.06 -43.82
CA ILE A 857 -10.35 8.20 -44.29
C ILE A 857 -11.01 8.75 -45.56
N GLY A 858 -11.66 9.91 -45.46
CA GLY A 858 -12.50 10.44 -46.53
C GLY A 858 -13.66 9.49 -46.85
N THR A 859 -13.66 8.90 -48.04
CA THR A 859 -14.64 7.88 -48.48
C THR A 859 -14.11 6.45 -48.39
N GLN A 860 -12.83 6.24 -48.03
CA GLN A 860 -12.19 4.93 -48.02
C GLN A 860 -12.16 4.34 -46.60
N GLN A 861 -12.20 3.01 -46.47
CA GLN A 861 -12.03 2.31 -45.19
C GLN A 861 -10.71 1.54 -45.14
N ALA A 862 -9.97 1.73 -44.04
CA ALA A 862 -8.75 0.97 -43.73
C ALA A 862 -8.99 0.05 -42.53
N THR A 863 -8.46 -1.17 -42.61
CA THR A 863 -8.52 -2.17 -41.55
C THR A 863 -7.11 -2.46 -41.03
N ARG A 864 -7.00 -3.01 -39.81
CA ARG A 864 -5.70 -3.49 -39.28
C ARG A 864 -5.10 -4.70 -40.03
N ALA A 865 -5.74 -5.18 -41.10
CA ALA A 865 -5.22 -6.24 -41.97
C ALA A 865 -4.62 -5.71 -43.29
N ASN A 866 -5.04 -4.54 -43.79
CA ASN A 866 -4.67 -4.02 -45.11
C ASN A 866 -4.00 -2.64 -45.07
N ASP A 867 -3.35 -2.29 -43.97
CA ASP A 867 -2.76 -0.96 -43.77
C ASP A 867 -1.37 -1.07 -43.10
N GLN A 868 -0.31 -0.71 -43.83
CA GLN A 868 1.07 -0.65 -43.33
C GLN A 868 1.42 0.71 -42.72
N SER A 869 0.51 1.70 -42.75
CA SER A 869 0.65 2.90 -41.92
C SER A 869 0.47 2.64 -40.42
N GLN A 870 0.00 1.43 -40.06
CA GLN A 870 -0.10 0.98 -38.68
C GLN A 870 1.24 1.14 -37.94
N TRP A 871 1.16 1.83 -36.79
CA TRP A 871 2.30 2.11 -35.94
C TRP A 871 2.85 0.78 -35.43
N GLN A 872 4.08 0.44 -35.84
CA GLN A 872 4.56 -0.94 -35.76
C GLN A 872 4.72 -1.41 -34.31
N LYS A 873 4.17 -2.59 -34.05
CA LYS A 873 4.11 -3.19 -32.72
C LYS A 873 5.42 -3.88 -32.31
N GLU A 874 6.18 -4.43 -33.26
CA GLU A 874 7.33 -5.31 -33.02
C GLU A 874 8.59 -4.55 -32.54
N MET A 875 8.40 -3.63 -31.60
CA MET A 875 9.39 -2.78 -30.94
C MET A 875 10.11 -3.47 -29.77
N LEU A 876 9.67 -4.66 -29.34
CA LEU A 876 10.37 -5.47 -28.34
C LEU A 876 11.44 -6.35 -29.01
N GLY A 877 12.58 -5.72 -29.37
CA GLY A 877 13.74 -6.39 -29.98
C GLY A 877 14.24 -5.78 -31.29
N SER A 878 13.53 -4.79 -31.84
CA SER A 878 13.93 -3.96 -32.98
C SER A 878 14.38 -2.56 -32.54
N SER A 879 15.12 -1.86 -33.40
CA SER A 879 15.42 -0.43 -33.26
C SER A 879 14.48 0.42 -34.12
N GLY A 880 14.30 1.69 -33.77
CA GLY A 880 13.39 2.57 -34.51
C GLY A 880 12.99 3.82 -33.71
N ALA A 881 12.20 4.69 -34.32
CA ALA A 881 11.75 5.94 -33.71
C ALA A 881 10.26 6.24 -33.94
N ALA A 882 9.75 7.20 -33.17
CA ALA A 882 8.46 7.84 -33.37
C ALA A 882 8.64 9.37 -33.45
N VAL A 883 8.09 9.96 -34.51
CA VAL A 883 8.13 11.42 -34.77
C VAL A 883 6.82 12.04 -34.31
N CYS A 884 6.88 12.97 -33.37
CA CYS A 884 5.71 13.60 -32.74
C CYS A 884 5.66 15.10 -33.07
N LEU A 885 4.72 15.50 -33.94
CA LEU A 885 4.49 16.90 -34.33
C LEU A 885 3.43 17.57 -33.46
N GLN A 886 3.68 18.81 -33.03
CA GLN A 886 2.72 19.63 -32.29
C GLN A 886 1.89 20.54 -33.21
N GLN A 887 0.98 19.95 -34.01
CA GLN A 887 0.16 20.68 -34.99
C GLN A 887 -1.35 20.46 -34.78
N PHE A 888 -2.10 21.56 -34.61
CA PHE A 888 -3.51 21.54 -34.16
C PHE A 888 -4.49 20.89 -35.15
N GLN A 889 -4.41 21.23 -36.44
CA GLN A 889 -5.33 20.75 -37.47
C GLN A 889 -5.18 19.24 -37.70
N LEU A 890 -3.94 18.76 -37.83
CA LEU A 890 -3.62 17.33 -37.92
C LEU A 890 -4.09 16.58 -36.66
N SER A 891 -3.85 17.15 -35.47
CA SER A 891 -4.34 16.58 -34.22
C SER A 891 -5.87 16.45 -34.19
N THR A 892 -6.62 17.41 -34.72
CA THR A 892 -8.09 17.31 -34.83
C THR A 892 -8.53 16.20 -35.79
N VAL A 893 -7.89 16.08 -36.96
CA VAL A 893 -8.21 15.02 -37.95
C VAL A 893 -7.93 13.63 -37.39
N PHE A 894 -6.75 13.39 -36.80
CA PHE A 894 -6.45 12.07 -36.22
C PHE A 894 -7.26 11.78 -34.93
N SER A 895 -7.69 12.80 -34.19
CA SER A 895 -8.54 12.62 -33.01
C SER A 895 -9.96 12.14 -33.30
N SER A 896 -10.52 12.48 -34.48
CA SER A 896 -11.83 11.98 -34.92
C SER A 896 -11.74 10.55 -35.47
N LEU A 897 -10.72 10.26 -36.29
CA LEU A 897 -10.39 8.89 -36.73
C LEU A 897 -10.21 7.93 -35.54
N ALA A 898 -9.57 8.40 -34.48
CA ALA A 898 -9.30 7.62 -33.27
C ALA A 898 -10.45 7.59 -32.25
N GLY A 899 -11.69 7.90 -32.64
CA GLY A 899 -12.84 8.04 -31.72
C GLY A 899 -13.33 6.73 -31.06
N ASN A 900 -13.15 5.58 -31.72
CA ASN A 900 -13.84 4.34 -31.38
C ASN A 900 -13.06 3.48 -30.36
N VAL A 901 -13.53 3.46 -29.10
CA VAL A 901 -13.04 2.64 -27.97
C VAL A 901 -14.25 2.33 -27.06
N ILE A 902 -14.34 1.13 -26.47
CA ILE A 902 -15.38 0.81 -25.46
C ILE A 902 -15.10 1.60 -24.17
N PRO A 903 -15.98 2.52 -23.73
CA PRO A 903 -15.88 3.19 -22.44
C PRO A 903 -16.84 2.55 -21.43
N CYS A 904 -16.64 2.85 -20.16
CA CYS A 904 -17.70 2.69 -19.18
C CYS A 904 -18.67 3.90 -19.25
N PRO A 905 -19.96 3.74 -18.92
CA PRO A 905 -20.58 2.55 -18.34
C PRO A 905 -20.92 1.46 -19.37
N TYR A 906 -20.88 0.20 -18.93
CA TYR A 906 -21.41 -0.93 -19.70
C TYR A 906 -21.99 -2.00 -18.77
N VAL A 907 -22.95 -2.77 -19.27
CA VAL A 907 -23.46 -4.00 -18.61
C VAL A 907 -22.95 -5.22 -19.37
N PHE A 908 -22.52 -6.23 -18.63
CA PHE A 908 -21.96 -7.48 -19.11
C PHE A 908 -22.78 -8.66 -18.57
N TYR A 909 -23.14 -9.61 -19.44
CA TYR A 909 -23.88 -10.82 -19.07
C TYR A 909 -23.20 -12.03 -19.73
N LYS A 910 -22.77 -13.01 -18.93
CA LYS A 910 -22.34 -14.33 -19.42
C LYS A 910 -23.41 -15.36 -19.07
N ALA A 911 -24.02 -16.00 -20.05
CA ALA A 911 -25.01 -17.06 -19.79
C ALA A 911 -24.34 -18.36 -19.26
N PRO A 912 -25.10 -19.22 -18.55
CA PRO A 912 -24.61 -20.55 -18.12
C PRO A 912 -24.22 -21.42 -19.32
N GLY A 913 -23.04 -22.05 -19.28
CA GLY A 913 -22.51 -22.89 -20.36
C GLY A 913 -21.81 -22.14 -21.50
N TYR A 914 -21.81 -20.79 -21.49
CA TYR A 914 -21.14 -19.97 -22.52
C TYR A 914 -19.82 -19.39 -21.99
N VAL A 915 -18.81 -19.34 -22.85
CA VAL A 915 -17.52 -18.65 -22.61
C VAL A 915 -17.44 -17.27 -23.26
N THR A 916 -18.31 -16.95 -24.22
CA THR A 916 -18.45 -15.60 -24.78
C THR A 916 -19.60 -14.88 -24.07
N ALA A 917 -19.38 -13.65 -23.63
CA ALA A 917 -20.39 -12.84 -22.95
C ALA A 917 -21.12 -11.90 -23.93
N LYS A 918 -22.29 -11.41 -23.51
CA LYS A 918 -22.99 -10.30 -24.16
C LYS A 918 -22.75 -8.99 -23.42
N ILE A 919 -22.59 -7.90 -24.16
CA ILE A 919 -22.29 -6.57 -23.66
C ILE A 919 -23.32 -5.56 -24.19
N SER A 920 -23.72 -4.62 -23.33
CA SER A 920 -24.45 -3.40 -23.69
C SER A 920 -23.57 -2.18 -23.40
N ASN A 921 -22.95 -1.65 -24.45
CA ASN A 921 -22.03 -0.50 -24.40
C ASN A 921 -22.79 0.80 -24.14
N ALA A 922 -22.24 1.69 -23.31
CA ALA A 922 -22.92 2.92 -22.84
C ALA A 922 -24.31 2.67 -22.20
N MET A 923 -24.58 1.43 -21.77
CA MET A 923 -25.93 0.94 -21.38
C MET A 923 -27.00 1.13 -22.47
N ASN A 924 -26.59 1.18 -23.74
CA ASN A 924 -27.47 1.14 -24.90
C ASN A 924 -27.52 -0.28 -25.47
N VAL A 925 -28.71 -0.68 -25.94
CA VAL A 925 -28.93 -1.88 -26.76
C VAL A 925 -28.75 -1.55 -28.25
N PRO A 926 -28.50 -2.56 -29.12
CA PRO A 926 -28.57 -4.02 -28.92
C PRO A 926 -27.46 -4.60 -28.04
N TRP A 927 -27.68 -5.82 -27.55
CA TRP A 927 -26.62 -6.66 -26.99
C TRP A 927 -25.66 -7.09 -28.11
N THR A 928 -24.36 -7.02 -27.87
CA THR A 928 -23.30 -7.49 -28.78
C THR A 928 -22.44 -8.55 -28.09
N ASP A 929 -21.82 -9.45 -28.84
CA ASP A 929 -20.81 -10.35 -28.28
C ASP A 929 -19.55 -9.61 -27.81
N ASP A 930 -18.92 -10.13 -26.77
CA ASP A 930 -17.58 -9.74 -26.36
C ASP A 930 -16.55 -10.11 -27.45
N ALA A 931 -15.51 -9.29 -27.61
CA ALA A 931 -14.57 -9.39 -28.74
C ALA A 931 -13.63 -10.61 -28.67
N ALA A 932 -13.62 -11.33 -27.54
CA ALA A 932 -12.99 -12.62 -27.35
C ALA A 932 -13.76 -13.45 -26.28
N PRO A 933 -13.61 -14.78 -26.24
CA PRO A 933 -14.11 -15.57 -25.12
C PRO A 933 -13.32 -15.28 -23.85
N LEU A 934 -13.96 -15.44 -22.68
CA LEU A 934 -13.36 -15.16 -21.36
C LEU A 934 -12.20 -16.09 -21.00
N THR A 935 -12.10 -17.24 -21.67
CA THR A 935 -10.98 -18.19 -21.59
C THR A 935 -9.72 -17.69 -22.32
N SER A 936 -9.81 -16.63 -23.12
CA SER A 936 -8.64 -15.89 -23.62
C SER A 936 -8.01 -15.08 -22.48
N ASN A 937 -6.68 -14.92 -22.52
CA ASN A 937 -5.97 -14.05 -21.57
C ASN A 937 -5.98 -12.56 -21.98
N THR A 938 -6.58 -12.22 -23.14
CA THR A 938 -6.65 -10.85 -23.67
C THR A 938 -7.90 -10.63 -24.52
N GLY A 939 -8.23 -9.36 -24.79
CA GLY A 939 -9.16 -8.95 -25.85
C GLY A 939 -10.65 -8.90 -25.47
N HIS A 940 -11.06 -9.60 -24.41
CA HIS A 940 -12.44 -9.55 -23.91
C HIS A 940 -12.61 -8.44 -22.85
N ALA A 941 -13.83 -7.94 -22.66
CA ALA A 941 -14.07 -6.71 -21.90
C ALA A 941 -13.60 -6.76 -20.44
N LEU A 942 -13.67 -7.93 -19.79
CA LEU A 942 -13.17 -8.08 -18.41
C LEU A 942 -11.64 -7.94 -18.30
N THR A 943 -10.84 -8.44 -19.26
CA THR A 943 -9.38 -8.20 -19.25
C THR A 943 -9.07 -6.74 -19.57
N LEU A 944 -9.75 -6.16 -20.56
CA LEU A 944 -9.53 -4.75 -20.94
C LEU A 944 -9.88 -3.77 -19.80
N THR A 945 -10.95 -4.04 -19.06
CA THR A 945 -11.41 -3.19 -17.95
C THR A 945 -10.62 -3.38 -16.66
N LEU A 946 -10.07 -4.58 -16.42
CA LEU A 946 -9.28 -4.91 -15.23
C LEU A 946 -7.76 -5.00 -15.51
N ASP A 947 -7.30 -4.53 -16.67
CA ASP A 947 -5.89 -4.56 -17.10
C ASP A 947 -4.94 -3.93 -16.06
N SER A 948 -5.30 -2.75 -15.54
CA SER A 948 -4.56 -2.07 -14.47
C SER A 948 -4.65 -2.75 -13.09
N TRP A 949 -5.54 -3.74 -12.92
CA TRP A 949 -5.64 -4.60 -11.73
C TRP A 949 -4.82 -5.89 -11.87
N LEU A 950 -4.55 -6.36 -13.10
CA LEU A 950 -3.75 -7.57 -13.36
C LEU A 950 -2.23 -7.35 -13.16
N VAL A 951 -1.79 -6.10 -12.99
CA VAL A 951 -0.39 -5.72 -12.79
C VAL A 951 -0.14 -5.08 -11.41
N PRO A 952 1.11 -5.02 -10.91
CA PRO A 952 1.47 -4.21 -9.75
C PRO A 952 1.09 -2.74 -9.98
N LEU A 953 0.31 -2.17 -9.06
CA LEU A 953 -0.19 -0.81 -9.21
C LEU A 953 0.96 0.21 -9.17
N PRO A 954 1.08 1.13 -10.15
CA PRO A 954 2.02 2.24 -10.05
C PRO A 954 1.64 3.13 -8.88
N ASN A 955 2.62 3.80 -8.25
CA ASN A 955 2.45 4.68 -7.08
C ASN A 955 1.29 5.70 -7.19
N ASN A 956 0.91 6.03 -8.41
CA ASN A 956 -0.12 7.01 -8.70
C ASN A 956 -1.55 6.42 -8.71
N LEU A 957 -1.76 5.11 -8.88
CA LEU A 957 -3.10 4.49 -8.88
C LEU A 957 -3.46 3.95 -7.49
N SER A 958 -4.62 4.37 -6.99
CA SER A 958 -5.22 3.81 -5.79
C SER A 958 -6.32 2.81 -6.16
N ALA A 959 -6.44 1.68 -5.44
CA ALA A 959 -7.49 0.70 -5.69
C ALA A 959 -7.92 -0.08 -4.43
N LEU A 960 -9.12 -0.64 -4.49
CA LEU A 960 -9.79 -1.41 -3.43
C LEU A 960 -10.52 -2.61 -4.05
N GLY A 961 -10.30 -3.81 -3.52
CA GLY A 961 -11.03 -5.03 -3.89
C GLY A 961 -11.84 -5.53 -2.71
N TYR A 962 -13.14 -5.77 -2.93
CA TYR A 962 -14.05 -6.27 -1.91
C TYR A 962 -14.84 -7.48 -2.43
N SER A 963 -15.04 -8.49 -1.59
CA SER A 963 -15.80 -9.70 -1.93
C SER A 963 -16.24 -10.43 -0.67
N ASN A 964 -17.39 -11.10 -0.72
CA ASN A 964 -17.75 -12.15 0.23
C ASN A 964 -16.98 -13.47 -0.03
N GLU A 965 -16.53 -13.68 -1.27
CA GLU A 965 -15.80 -14.87 -1.73
C GLU A 965 -14.52 -14.44 -2.51
N PRO A 966 -13.49 -13.93 -1.83
CA PRO A 966 -12.27 -13.43 -2.49
C PRO A 966 -11.37 -14.55 -3.06
N PRO A 967 -10.50 -14.23 -4.05
CA PRO A 967 -9.84 -15.22 -4.92
C PRO A 967 -8.90 -16.22 -4.21
N TYR A 968 -8.15 -15.78 -3.21
CA TYR A 968 -7.13 -16.62 -2.54
C TYR A 968 -7.65 -17.42 -1.33
N LEU A 969 -8.92 -17.30 -0.98
CA LEU A 969 -9.36 -17.47 0.42
C LEU A 969 -10.57 -18.42 0.53
N SER A 970 -10.34 -19.58 1.15
CA SER A 970 -11.33 -20.65 1.28
C SER A 970 -11.88 -20.79 2.71
N GLY A 971 -13.21 -20.75 2.84
CA GLY A 971 -13.92 -20.95 4.11
C GLY A 971 -14.47 -19.67 4.77
N ILE A 972 -14.20 -18.50 4.21
CA ILE A 972 -14.68 -17.23 4.77
C ILE A 972 -16.18 -17.06 4.51
N LYS A 973 -16.97 -16.99 5.59
CA LYS A 973 -18.39 -16.64 5.55
C LYS A 973 -18.62 -15.25 6.12
N THR A 974 -18.73 -14.25 5.25
CA THR A 974 -19.15 -12.89 5.63
C THR A 974 -20.67 -12.80 5.79
N GLN A 975 -21.20 -11.86 6.58
CA GLN A 975 -22.62 -11.51 6.59
C GLN A 975 -23.02 -10.66 5.36
N SER A 976 -22.51 -11.01 4.18
CA SER A 976 -22.52 -10.21 2.95
C SER A 976 -22.49 -11.09 1.71
N SER A 977 -23.00 -10.56 0.61
CA SER A 977 -23.01 -11.17 -0.73
C SER A 977 -22.19 -10.40 -1.78
N VAL A 978 -21.72 -9.20 -1.44
CA VAL A 978 -21.33 -8.17 -2.42
C VAL A 978 -19.89 -8.34 -2.88
N LYS A 979 -19.65 -8.10 -4.17
CA LYS A 979 -18.32 -8.24 -4.81
C LYS A 979 -18.05 -7.10 -5.78
N GLY A 980 -16.80 -6.65 -5.85
CA GLY A 980 -16.41 -5.57 -6.75
C GLY A 980 -14.98 -5.07 -6.56
N ILE A 981 -14.62 -4.15 -7.45
CA ILE A 981 -13.32 -3.47 -7.50
C ILE A 981 -13.60 -1.97 -7.66
N ILE A 982 -12.87 -1.13 -6.93
CA ILE A 982 -12.85 0.33 -7.10
C ILE A 982 -11.42 0.73 -7.45
N MET A 983 -11.24 1.56 -8.47
CA MET A 983 -9.94 2.13 -8.85
C MET A 983 -10.05 3.65 -8.99
N MET A 984 -9.05 4.38 -8.52
CA MET A 984 -9.04 5.83 -8.42
C MET A 984 -7.70 6.41 -8.88
N SER A 985 -7.76 7.62 -9.42
CA SER A 985 -6.57 8.38 -9.77
C SER A 985 -6.33 9.51 -8.77
N ASN A 986 -5.13 9.55 -8.20
CA ASN A 986 -4.72 10.53 -7.19
C ASN A 986 -4.55 11.97 -7.74
N ASN A 987 -4.86 12.23 -9.02
CA ASN A 987 -4.82 13.56 -9.66
C ASN A 987 -6.22 14.17 -9.89
N GLY A 988 -7.25 13.71 -9.18
CA GLY A 988 -8.59 14.29 -9.21
C GLY A 988 -9.46 13.89 -10.42
N GLN A 989 -8.94 13.05 -11.31
CA GLN A 989 -9.71 12.45 -12.42
C GLN A 989 -10.79 11.48 -11.91
N PRO A 990 -11.80 11.14 -12.74
CA PRO A 990 -12.82 10.17 -12.39
C PRO A 990 -12.27 8.83 -11.91
N ALA A 991 -13.02 8.21 -11.01
CA ALA A 991 -12.79 6.87 -10.50
C ALA A 991 -13.66 5.85 -11.26
N PHE A 992 -13.28 4.59 -11.13
CA PHE A 992 -13.96 3.45 -11.74
C PHE A 992 -14.51 2.55 -10.63
N TRP A 993 -15.77 2.14 -10.76
CA TRP A 993 -16.41 1.15 -9.91
C TRP A 993 -16.90 -0.04 -10.75
N PHE A 994 -16.41 -1.23 -10.40
CA PHE A 994 -16.81 -2.53 -10.93
C PHE A 994 -17.64 -3.27 -9.89
N VAL A 995 -18.78 -3.82 -10.31
CA VAL A 995 -19.62 -4.70 -9.47
C VAL A 995 -19.91 -5.99 -10.26
N HIS A 996 -19.81 -7.15 -9.61
CA HIS A 996 -19.97 -8.45 -10.28
C HIS A 996 -20.56 -9.52 -9.37
N THR A 997 -21.00 -10.65 -9.96
CA THR A 997 -21.44 -11.83 -9.19
C THR A 997 -20.40 -12.96 -9.11
N PHE A 998 -19.31 -12.92 -9.89
CA PHE A 998 -18.27 -13.98 -9.93
C PHE A 998 -17.66 -14.28 -8.55
N PRO A 999 -17.74 -15.52 -8.02
CA PRO A 999 -17.00 -15.94 -6.83
C PRO A 999 -15.52 -16.23 -7.15
N ARG A 1000 -14.65 -16.07 -6.14
CA ARG A 1000 -13.19 -16.29 -6.20
C ARG A 1000 -12.48 -15.53 -7.34
N PHE A 1001 -12.95 -14.31 -7.59
CA PHE A 1001 -12.54 -13.42 -8.68
C PHE A 1001 -12.31 -12.00 -8.12
N LEU A 1002 -11.27 -11.24 -8.48
CA LEU A 1002 -10.07 -11.51 -9.27
C LEU A 1002 -8.86 -10.99 -8.48
N ALA A 1003 -7.74 -11.70 -8.48
CA ALA A 1003 -6.55 -11.27 -7.74
C ALA A 1003 -5.85 -10.05 -8.36
N ASN A 1004 -5.34 -9.13 -7.53
CA ASN A 1004 -4.45 -8.06 -8.02
C ASN A 1004 -3.05 -8.62 -8.33
N ALA A 1005 -2.39 -8.05 -9.35
CA ALA A 1005 -1.01 -8.34 -9.75
C ALA A 1005 -0.72 -9.81 -10.12
N ILE A 1006 -1.76 -10.58 -10.46
CA ILE A 1006 -1.66 -11.91 -11.10
C ILE A 1006 -2.27 -11.81 -12.49
N GLY A 1007 -1.66 -12.49 -13.47
CA GLY A 1007 -2.16 -12.55 -14.85
C GLY A 1007 -3.54 -13.21 -14.95
N TRP A 1008 -4.30 -12.86 -15.99
CA TRP A 1008 -5.66 -13.37 -16.15
C TRP A 1008 -5.69 -14.90 -16.23
N THR A 1009 -6.69 -15.50 -15.60
CA THR A 1009 -7.04 -16.91 -15.75
C THR A 1009 -8.54 -17.05 -15.45
N TRP A 1010 -9.31 -17.54 -16.42
CA TRP A 1010 -10.73 -17.82 -16.21
C TRP A 1010 -10.90 -19.07 -15.34
N PRO A 1011 -11.58 -19.01 -14.17
CA PRO A 1011 -11.78 -20.18 -13.34
C PRO A 1011 -12.78 -21.13 -14.02
N PRO A 1012 -12.42 -22.38 -14.37
CA PRO A 1012 -13.26 -23.24 -15.21
C PRO A 1012 -14.68 -23.47 -14.67
N ALA A 1013 -14.84 -23.51 -13.34
CA ALA A 1013 -16.14 -23.66 -12.66
C ALA A 1013 -17.17 -22.58 -13.06
N LEU A 1014 -16.73 -21.36 -13.37
CA LEU A 1014 -17.63 -20.26 -13.76
C LEU A 1014 -18.20 -20.43 -15.18
N THR A 1015 -17.77 -21.45 -15.93
CA THR A 1015 -18.25 -21.70 -17.29
C THR A 1015 -19.70 -22.19 -17.30
N GLU A 1016 -20.00 -23.17 -16.45
CA GLU A 1016 -21.35 -23.73 -16.27
C GLU A 1016 -22.33 -22.76 -15.58
N GLU A 1017 -21.82 -21.68 -15.00
CA GLU A 1017 -22.56 -20.74 -14.16
C GLU A 1017 -22.85 -19.44 -14.91
N GLY A 1018 -24.07 -18.90 -14.79
CA GLY A 1018 -24.43 -17.59 -15.35
C GLY A 1018 -23.96 -16.46 -14.44
N HIS A 1019 -23.49 -15.34 -15.00
CA HIS A 1019 -22.98 -14.20 -14.23
C HIS A 1019 -23.24 -12.87 -14.91
N MET A 1020 -23.32 -11.81 -14.10
CA MET A 1020 -23.43 -10.42 -14.57
C MET A 1020 -22.37 -9.55 -13.90
N ALA A 1021 -21.92 -8.54 -14.63
CA ALA A 1021 -21.08 -7.47 -14.11
C ALA A 1021 -21.48 -6.11 -14.70
N VAL A 1022 -21.16 -5.02 -14.00
CA VAL A 1022 -21.40 -3.66 -14.44
C VAL A 1022 -20.14 -2.82 -14.19
N CYS A 1023 -19.72 -2.06 -15.21
CA CYS A 1023 -18.71 -1.02 -15.06
C CYS A 1023 -19.39 0.35 -14.97
N MET A 1024 -18.92 1.20 -14.05
CA MET A 1024 -19.36 2.59 -13.90
C MET A 1024 -18.15 3.51 -13.76
N GLU A 1025 -18.19 4.64 -14.46
CA GLU A 1025 -17.32 5.79 -14.18
C GLU A 1025 -18.04 6.68 -13.15
N VAL A 1026 -17.33 7.08 -12.09
CA VAL A 1026 -17.89 7.78 -10.92
C VAL A 1026 -16.94 8.88 -10.45
N SER A 1027 -17.46 9.97 -9.87
CA SER A 1027 -16.60 11.01 -9.32
C SER A 1027 -15.86 10.54 -8.05
N THR A 1028 -14.75 11.19 -7.73
CA THR A 1028 -14.04 11.00 -6.46
C THR A 1028 -14.89 11.34 -5.24
N THR A 1029 -15.91 12.19 -5.38
CA THR A 1029 -16.90 12.47 -4.32
C THR A 1029 -17.94 11.34 -4.16
N THR A 1030 -18.35 10.69 -5.25
CA THR A 1030 -19.24 9.53 -5.22
C THR A 1030 -18.59 8.32 -4.54
N ILE A 1031 -17.26 8.18 -4.57
CA ILE A 1031 -16.54 7.10 -3.84
C ILE A 1031 -16.84 7.11 -2.34
N GLN A 1032 -16.96 8.27 -1.68
CA GLN A 1032 -17.35 8.28 -0.26
C GLN A 1032 -18.78 7.75 -0.03
N SER A 1033 -19.70 7.99 -0.97
CA SER A 1033 -21.08 7.48 -0.91
C SER A 1033 -21.10 5.95 -1.06
N ILE A 1034 -20.31 5.43 -2.00
CA ILE A 1034 -20.10 3.98 -2.18
C ILE A 1034 -19.46 3.38 -0.92
N ALA A 1035 -18.47 4.05 -0.30
CA ALA A 1035 -17.84 3.60 0.94
C ALA A 1035 -18.80 3.56 2.14
N THR A 1036 -19.67 4.56 2.29
CA THR A 1036 -20.75 4.53 3.30
C THR A 1036 -21.62 3.30 3.07
N SER A 1037 -22.04 3.05 1.84
CA SER A 1037 -22.89 1.91 1.53
C SER A 1037 -22.20 0.56 1.76
N LEU A 1038 -20.94 0.41 1.34
CA LEU A 1038 -20.12 -0.77 1.61
C LEU A 1038 -19.94 -1.02 3.13
N THR A 1039 -19.99 0.04 3.96
CA THR A 1039 -19.95 -0.09 5.43
C THR A 1039 -21.23 -0.72 6.01
N TYR A 1040 -22.39 -0.52 5.37
CA TYR A 1040 -23.63 -1.26 5.70
C TYR A 1040 -23.60 -2.70 5.13
N GLN A 1041 -22.93 -2.91 4.00
CA GLN A 1041 -22.79 -4.22 3.34
C GLN A 1041 -21.70 -5.12 3.93
N GLN A 1042 -20.75 -4.59 4.71
CA GLN A 1042 -19.68 -5.34 5.41
C GLN A 1042 -19.00 -6.49 4.59
N PRO A 1043 -18.56 -6.25 3.33
CA PRO A 1043 -17.75 -7.24 2.61
C PRO A 1043 -16.35 -7.37 3.22
N VAL A 1044 -15.64 -8.45 2.89
CA VAL A 1044 -14.20 -8.53 3.17
C VAL A 1044 -13.45 -7.70 2.14
N ILE A 1045 -12.65 -6.76 2.63
CA ILE A 1045 -11.62 -6.07 1.84
C ILE A 1045 -10.44 -7.04 1.69
N TYR A 1046 -10.27 -7.59 0.49
CA TYR A 1046 -9.22 -8.57 0.18
C TYR A 1046 -7.99 -7.95 -0.49
N PHE A 1047 -8.08 -6.68 -0.88
CA PHE A 1047 -6.97 -5.90 -1.39
C PHE A 1047 -7.25 -4.41 -1.18
N SER A 1048 -6.25 -3.63 -0.75
CA SER A 1048 -6.33 -2.17 -0.73
C SER A 1048 -4.95 -1.54 -0.89
N ASN A 1049 -4.82 -0.62 -1.84
CA ASN A 1049 -3.67 0.26 -1.99
C ASN A 1049 -4.20 1.68 -2.21
N ILE A 1050 -4.18 2.54 -1.20
CA ILE A 1050 -4.69 3.92 -1.29
C ILE A 1050 -3.54 4.89 -0.98
N ASP A 1051 -3.16 5.72 -1.95
CA ASP A 1051 -2.13 6.74 -1.77
C ASP A 1051 -2.52 7.70 -0.64
N VAL A 1052 -1.54 7.98 0.22
CA VAL A 1052 -1.54 8.95 1.32
C VAL A 1052 -2.14 10.30 0.89
N ALA A 1053 -1.96 10.72 -0.36
CA ALA A 1053 -2.56 11.95 -0.90
C ALA A 1053 -4.10 11.91 -0.99
N LEU A 1054 -4.72 10.75 -1.24
CA LEU A 1054 -6.17 10.57 -1.26
C LEU A 1054 -6.76 10.29 0.13
N GLN A 1055 -6.00 9.70 1.06
CA GLN A 1055 -6.55 9.28 2.36
C GLN A 1055 -7.29 10.41 3.14
N PRO A 1056 -6.79 11.67 3.21
CA PRO A 1056 -7.50 12.79 3.84
C PRO A 1056 -8.81 13.18 3.13
N THR A 1057 -8.94 12.92 1.83
CA THR A 1057 -10.14 13.24 1.03
C THR A 1057 -11.11 12.06 0.92
N GLN A 1058 -10.72 10.87 1.40
CA GLN A 1058 -11.47 9.62 1.33
C GLN A 1058 -11.68 8.98 2.71
N VAL A 1059 -11.95 9.81 3.73
CA VAL A 1059 -12.06 9.38 5.14
C VAL A 1059 -13.00 8.19 5.34
N THR A 1060 -14.17 8.19 4.69
CA THR A 1060 -15.15 7.08 4.78
C THR A 1060 -14.61 5.78 4.17
N LEU A 1061 -13.88 5.86 3.05
CA LEU A 1061 -13.21 4.72 2.43
C LEU A 1061 -12.11 4.17 3.34
N MET A 1062 -11.33 5.04 4.00
CA MET A 1062 -10.31 4.64 4.96
C MET A 1062 -10.92 4.04 6.24
N ASN A 1063 -12.09 4.51 6.68
CA ASN A 1063 -12.81 3.93 7.81
C ASN A 1063 -13.32 2.50 7.51
N LEU A 1064 -13.77 2.26 6.27
CA LEU A 1064 -14.11 0.93 5.76
C LEU A 1064 -12.87 0.03 5.70
N ILE A 1065 -11.79 0.48 5.05
CA ILE A 1065 -10.52 -0.25 4.90
C ILE A 1065 -9.86 -0.60 6.24
N ASN A 1066 -10.03 0.24 7.26
CA ASN A 1066 -9.48 -0.04 8.60
C ASN A 1066 -10.47 -0.74 9.56
N GLY A 1067 -11.74 -0.93 9.16
CA GLY A 1067 -12.74 -1.62 9.97
C GLY A 1067 -13.18 -0.84 11.21
N PHE A 1068 -13.05 0.49 11.19
CA PHE A 1068 -13.34 1.37 12.33
C PHE A 1068 -14.84 1.61 12.56
N VAL A 1069 -15.69 1.34 11.56
CA VAL A 1069 -17.14 1.56 11.63
C VAL A 1069 -17.88 0.23 11.48
N LYS A 1070 -18.75 -0.08 12.45
CA LYS A 1070 -19.73 -1.17 12.40
C LYS A 1070 -21.11 -0.60 12.74
N VAL A 1071 -22.11 -0.90 11.92
CA VAL A 1071 -23.50 -0.47 12.15
C VAL A 1071 -24.12 -1.32 13.27
N ALA A 1072 -23.97 -0.87 14.52
CA ALA A 1072 -24.40 -1.59 15.72
C ALA A 1072 -25.82 -1.20 16.20
N SER A 1073 -26.43 -0.18 15.61
CA SER A 1073 -27.73 0.38 15.99
C SER A 1073 -28.64 0.62 14.78
N SER A 1074 -29.95 0.73 15.05
CA SER A 1074 -30.97 1.02 14.04
C SER A 1074 -30.89 2.49 13.57
N PRO A 1075 -31.17 2.82 12.29
CA PRO A 1075 -31.59 1.93 11.20
C PRO A 1075 -30.44 1.11 10.61
N PHE A 1076 -30.68 -0.19 10.38
CA PHE A 1076 -29.74 -1.10 9.71
C PHE A 1076 -29.74 -0.97 8.17
N TRP A 1077 -30.17 0.19 7.65
CA TRP A 1077 -30.35 0.48 6.24
C TRP A 1077 -29.92 1.91 5.91
N HIS A 1078 -29.41 2.12 4.70
CA HIS A 1078 -28.96 3.41 4.23
C HIS A 1078 -29.36 3.63 2.77
N LEU A 1079 -30.19 4.65 2.54
CA LEU A 1079 -30.62 5.08 1.21
C LEU A 1079 -29.98 6.42 0.87
N GLN A 1080 -29.21 6.43 -0.21
CA GLN A 1080 -28.66 7.63 -0.84
C GLN A 1080 -29.04 7.60 -2.34
N THR A 1081 -28.86 8.69 -3.08
CA THR A 1081 -29.09 8.73 -4.55
C THR A 1081 -27.97 8.03 -5.36
N ILE A 1082 -27.52 6.88 -4.83
CA ILE A 1082 -26.90 5.72 -5.46
C ILE A 1082 -27.53 4.55 -4.66
N THR A 1083 -28.63 3.98 -5.17
CA THR A 1083 -29.71 3.45 -4.33
C THR A 1083 -29.54 2.01 -3.81
N THR A 1084 -28.65 1.83 -2.85
CA THR A 1084 -28.51 0.58 -2.08
C THR A 1084 -29.57 0.42 -0.98
N LEU A 1085 -29.86 -0.82 -0.57
CA LEU A 1085 -30.84 -1.17 0.47
C LEU A 1085 -30.39 -2.43 1.23
N SER A 1086 -30.62 -2.47 2.55
CA SER A 1086 -30.29 -3.62 3.41
C SER A 1086 -31.34 -3.83 4.52
N ARG A 1087 -31.44 -5.05 5.07
CA ARG A 1087 -32.21 -5.44 6.27
C ARG A 1087 -33.67 -4.96 6.37
N GLU A 1088 -34.44 -5.25 5.33
CA GLU A 1088 -35.73 -5.96 5.42
C GLU A 1088 -36.03 -6.57 4.05
N PHE A 1089 -36.75 -7.71 3.99
CA PHE A 1089 -37.12 -8.50 2.80
C PHE A 1089 -36.92 -7.79 1.45
N TYR A 1090 -35.85 -8.11 0.72
CA TYR A 1090 -35.30 -7.29 -0.38
C TYR A 1090 -36.36 -6.82 -1.39
N GLY A 1091 -37.17 -7.74 -1.93
CA GLY A 1091 -38.17 -7.40 -2.95
C GLY A 1091 -39.30 -6.49 -2.44
N ARG A 1092 -39.72 -6.63 -1.17
CA ARG A 1092 -40.77 -5.80 -0.55
C ARG A 1092 -40.20 -4.45 -0.12
N LEU A 1093 -38.97 -4.42 0.40
CA LEU A 1093 -38.29 -3.16 0.72
C LEU A 1093 -38.07 -2.33 -0.54
N LEU A 1094 -37.54 -2.93 -1.61
CA LEU A 1094 -37.36 -2.24 -2.90
C LEU A 1094 -38.72 -1.81 -3.50
N ALA A 1095 -39.75 -2.66 -3.47
CA ALA A 1095 -41.09 -2.31 -3.98
C ALA A 1095 -41.76 -1.19 -3.16
N LYS A 1096 -41.56 -1.17 -1.83
CA LYS A 1096 -42.07 -0.15 -0.89
C LYS A 1096 -41.36 1.19 -1.05
N GLN A 1097 -40.04 1.18 -1.27
CA GLN A 1097 -39.24 2.40 -1.48
C GLN A 1097 -39.46 2.99 -2.89
N LEU A 1098 -39.44 2.16 -3.94
CA LEU A 1098 -39.73 2.59 -5.32
C LEU A 1098 -41.23 2.83 -5.58
N ARG A 1099 -42.11 2.41 -4.66
CA ARG A 1099 -43.59 2.48 -4.78
C ARG A 1099 -44.10 1.85 -6.08
N ALA A 1100 -43.50 0.73 -6.47
CA ALA A 1100 -43.72 0.07 -7.75
C ALA A 1100 -43.82 -1.46 -7.59
N ASN A 1101 -44.37 -2.13 -8.60
CA ASN A 1101 -44.35 -3.60 -8.68
C ASN A 1101 -43.04 -4.05 -9.35
N LEU A 1102 -42.51 -5.21 -8.96
CA LEU A 1102 -41.19 -5.67 -9.38
C LEU A 1102 -41.25 -7.02 -10.09
N ARG A 1103 -40.39 -7.20 -11.10
CA ARG A 1103 -40.09 -8.50 -11.72
C ARG A 1103 -38.64 -8.87 -11.42
N ILE A 1104 -38.42 -10.01 -10.76
CA ILE A 1104 -37.10 -10.41 -10.28
C ILE A 1104 -36.61 -11.65 -11.04
N TRP A 1105 -35.36 -11.59 -11.52
CA TRP A 1105 -34.56 -12.74 -11.92
C TRP A 1105 -33.52 -13.00 -10.83
N SER A 1106 -33.53 -14.21 -10.27
CA SER A 1106 -32.68 -14.65 -9.18
C SER A 1106 -32.86 -16.15 -8.98
N ARG A 1107 -31.82 -16.88 -8.52
CA ARG A 1107 -31.99 -18.22 -7.94
C ARG A 1107 -32.99 -18.19 -6.77
N THR A 1108 -33.71 -19.30 -6.62
CA THR A 1108 -34.65 -19.57 -5.52
C THR A 1108 -34.50 -21.00 -5.05
N ASP A 1109 -34.67 -21.23 -3.76
CA ASP A 1109 -34.81 -22.55 -3.11
C ASP A 1109 -36.28 -23.03 -3.05
N GLY A 1110 -37.21 -22.25 -3.61
CA GLY A 1110 -38.66 -22.47 -3.52
C GLY A 1110 -39.33 -21.93 -2.25
N THR A 1111 -38.57 -21.37 -1.29
CA THR A 1111 -39.14 -20.86 -0.02
C THR A 1111 -39.88 -19.53 -0.17
N LEU A 1112 -39.61 -18.78 -1.24
CA LEU A 1112 -40.28 -17.53 -1.61
C LEU A 1112 -40.87 -17.62 -3.02
N THR A 1113 -42.14 -17.22 -3.15
CA THR A 1113 -42.91 -17.25 -4.40
C THR A 1113 -43.27 -15.84 -4.88
N SER A 1114 -43.93 -15.73 -6.04
CA SER A 1114 -44.55 -14.48 -6.50
C SER A 1114 -45.62 -14.04 -5.50
N THR A 1115 -45.58 -12.78 -5.07
CA THR A 1115 -46.65 -12.20 -4.24
C THR A 1115 -47.72 -11.55 -5.11
N CYS A 1116 -48.98 -11.74 -4.74
CA CYS A 1116 -50.14 -11.07 -5.32
C CYS A 1116 -51.01 -10.48 -4.21
N GLY A 1117 -51.72 -9.39 -4.52
CA GLY A 1117 -52.58 -8.66 -3.58
C GLY A 1117 -52.22 -7.17 -3.52
N GLY A 1118 -53.15 -6.31 -3.94
CA GLY A 1118 -52.97 -4.85 -3.95
C GLY A 1118 -52.40 -4.29 -5.28
N LYS A 1119 -52.77 -3.04 -5.60
CA LYS A 1119 -52.42 -2.37 -6.88
C LYS A 1119 -50.92 -2.09 -7.03
N ILE A 1120 -50.21 -1.87 -5.93
CA ILE A 1120 -48.79 -1.47 -5.87
C ILE A 1120 -48.09 -2.23 -4.73
N GLY A 1121 -46.83 -2.62 -4.93
CA GLY A 1121 -45.93 -3.14 -3.91
C GLY A 1121 -45.66 -4.65 -3.97
N HIS A 1122 -46.08 -5.34 -5.05
CA HIS A 1122 -45.95 -6.79 -5.18
C HIS A 1122 -44.78 -7.23 -6.07
N VAL A 1123 -44.34 -8.49 -5.91
CA VAL A 1123 -43.09 -9.02 -6.46
C VAL A 1123 -43.37 -10.29 -7.26
N LYS A 1124 -43.01 -10.29 -8.54
CA LYS A 1124 -43.21 -11.41 -9.47
C LYS A 1124 -41.86 -12.04 -9.83
N LEU A 1125 -41.76 -13.36 -9.80
CA LEU A 1125 -40.59 -14.06 -10.34
C LEU A 1125 -40.68 -14.15 -11.86
N VAL A 1126 -39.58 -13.84 -12.56
CA VAL A 1126 -39.46 -14.05 -14.00
C VAL A 1126 -39.41 -15.55 -14.31
N LYS A 1127 -40.07 -15.97 -15.40
CA LYS A 1127 -40.15 -17.37 -15.83
C LYS A 1127 -38.81 -17.78 -16.46
N SER A 1128 -38.28 -18.94 -16.05
CA SER A 1128 -37.07 -19.56 -16.64
C SER A 1128 -37.47 -20.41 -17.86
N PRO A 1129 -36.69 -20.45 -18.95
CA PRO A 1129 -35.50 -19.65 -19.24
C PRO A 1129 -35.80 -18.25 -19.80
N ILE A 1130 -34.77 -17.41 -19.88
CA ILE A 1130 -34.76 -16.11 -20.60
C ILE A 1130 -33.76 -16.14 -21.77
N SER A 1131 -33.89 -15.21 -22.72
CA SER A 1131 -32.93 -14.98 -23.80
C SER A 1131 -32.17 -13.66 -23.59
N ILE A 1132 -30.85 -13.67 -23.75
CA ILE A 1132 -29.98 -12.48 -23.76
C ILE A 1132 -29.31 -12.42 -25.14
N GLY A 1133 -29.91 -11.68 -26.06
CA GLY A 1133 -29.60 -11.84 -27.49
C GLY A 1133 -30.04 -13.22 -27.98
N ASP A 1134 -29.11 -13.99 -28.54
CA ASP A 1134 -29.26 -15.39 -28.93
C ASP A 1134 -28.97 -16.40 -27.80
N GLN A 1135 -28.29 -15.99 -26.72
CA GLN A 1135 -27.96 -16.88 -25.60
C GLN A 1135 -29.17 -17.15 -24.70
N GLN A 1136 -29.31 -18.39 -24.23
CA GLN A 1136 -30.33 -18.82 -23.27
C GLN A 1136 -29.75 -18.86 -21.85
N SER A 1137 -30.44 -18.28 -20.86
CA SER A 1137 -30.12 -18.48 -19.43
C SER A 1137 -31.23 -19.19 -18.69
N ARG A 1138 -30.86 -20.19 -17.89
CA ARG A 1138 -31.73 -20.86 -16.91
C ARG A 1138 -31.40 -20.33 -15.51
N ARG A 1139 -32.42 -19.79 -14.84
CA ARG A 1139 -32.34 -19.22 -13.48
C ARG A 1139 -31.65 -20.13 -12.48
N GLU A 1140 -31.86 -21.43 -12.62
CA GLU A 1140 -31.32 -22.49 -11.78
C GLU A 1140 -29.78 -22.57 -11.86
N ALA A 1141 -29.19 -22.19 -13.00
CA ALA A 1141 -27.76 -22.16 -13.26
C ALA A 1141 -27.17 -20.73 -13.24
N ASP A 1142 -27.99 -19.69 -13.05
CA ASP A 1142 -27.56 -18.29 -13.17
C ASP A 1142 -27.34 -17.61 -11.80
N TYR A 1143 -26.17 -17.04 -11.54
CA TYR A 1143 -25.88 -16.19 -10.38
C TYR A 1143 -26.10 -14.70 -10.68
N ALA A 1144 -26.42 -14.29 -11.91
CA ALA A 1144 -26.88 -12.93 -12.15
C ALA A 1144 -28.23 -12.70 -11.44
N GLN A 1145 -28.28 -11.76 -10.50
CA GLN A 1145 -29.51 -11.34 -9.86
C GLN A 1145 -29.87 -9.92 -10.30
N TRP A 1146 -31.10 -9.71 -10.75
CA TRP A 1146 -31.55 -8.41 -11.25
C TRP A 1146 -33.07 -8.20 -11.16
N VAL A 1147 -33.48 -6.94 -11.23
CA VAL A 1147 -34.88 -6.51 -11.11
C VAL A 1147 -35.25 -5.55 -12.25
N SER A 1148 -36.35 -5.85 -12.93
CA SER A 1148 -37.08 -4.87 -13.76
C SER A 1148 -38.21 -4.26 -12.93
N VAL A 1149 -38.32 -2.94 -12.93
CA VAL A 1149 -39.39 -2.22 -12.24
C VAL A 1149 -40.58 -2.06 -13.20
N GLU A 1150 -41.79 -2.45 -12.80
CA GLU A 1150 -42.97 -2.27 -13.66
C GLU A 1150 -43.38 -0.80 -13.74
N ASN A 1151 -43.70 -0.33 -14.95
CA ASN A 1151 -44.15 1.03 -15.25
C ASN A 1151 -43.17 2.16 -14.83
N HIS A 1152 -41.87 1.84 -14.72
CA HIS A 1152 -40.82 2.80 -14.38
C HIS A 1152 -39.57 2.52 -15.24
N PRO A 1153 -38.86 3.54 -15.77
CA PRO A 1153 -37.63 3.35 -16.55
C PRO A 1153 -36.42 3.01 -15.66
N LEU A 1154 -36.56 2.03 -14.76
CA LEU A 1154 -35.52 1.55 -13.85
C LEU A 1154 -35.25 0.06 -14.05
N PHE A 1155 -33.96 -0.26 -14.20
CA PHE A 1155 -33.39 -1.59 -14.06
C PHE A 1155 -32.46 -1.59 -12.83
N CYS A 1156 -32.45 -2.65 -12.03
CA CYS A 1156 -31.52 -2.79 -10.91
C CYS A 1156 -30.70 -4.09 -10.99
N PHE A 1157 -29.38 -3.97 -10.98
CA PHE A 1157 -28.45 -5.04 -10.63
C PHE A 1157 -28.57 -5.33 -9.12
N THR A 1158 -28.49 -6.59 -8.69
CA THR A 1158 -28.53 -6.96 -7.25
C THR A 1158 -27.51 -8.04 -6.92
N THR A 1159 -27.27 -8.26 -5.62
CA THR A 1159 -26.29 -9.24 -5.12
C THR A 1159 -26.90 -10.37 -4.27
N ASN A 1160 -28.20 -10.29 -3.94
CA ASN A 1160 -28.86 -11.26 -3.06
C ASN A 1160 -29.81 -12.17 -3.83
N ASN A 1161 -29.82 -13.44 -3.44
CA ASN A 1161 -30.85 -14.39 -3.88
C ASN A 1161 -32.21 -14.06 -3.25
N TYR A 1162 -33.29 -14.34 -3.98
CA TYR A 1162 -34.67 -14.26 -3.50
C TYR A 1162 -35.04 -15.55 -2.74
N ASN A 1163 -34.45 -15.76 -1.57
CA ASN A 1163 -34.80 -16.85 -0.65
C ASN A 1163 -34.75 -16.42 0.84
N LYS A 1164 -35.28 -17.25 1.74
CA LYS A 1164 -35.37 -16.93 3.18
C LYS A 1164 -34.02 -16.93 3.90
N GLU A 1165 -33.06 -17.75 3.48
CA GLU A 1165 -31.74 -17.79 4.14
C GLU A 1165 -30.99 -16.45 4.06
N GLN A 1166 -31.29 -15.64 3.02
CA GLN A 1166 -30.70 -14.31 2.85
C GLN A 1166 -31.16 -13.28 3.88
N ASP A 1167 -32.19 -13.54 4.71
CA ASP A 1167 -32.56 -12.65 5.83
C ASP A 1167 -31.40 -12.48 6.83
N SER A 1168 -30.43 -13.40 6.82
CA SER A 1168 -29.20 -13.34 7.62
C SER A 1168 -28.06 -12.50 7.00
N LEU A 1169 -28.10 -12.22 5.69
CA LEU A 1169 -27.01 -11.56 4.96
C LEU A 1169 -27.38 -10.13 4.51
N SER A 1170 -26.42 -9.22 4.59
CA SER A 1170 -26.51 -7.92 3.92
C SER A 1170 -26.30 -8.06 2.41
N GLY A 1171 -26.65 -7.01 1.66
CA GLY A 1171 -26.65 -7.02 0.20
C GLY A 1171 -26.78 -5.63 -0.39
N ALA A 1172 -26.74 -5.56 -1.72
CA ALA A 1172 -26.89 -4.32 -2.48
C ALA A 1172 -27.87 -4.46 -3.64
N GLY A 1173 -28.43 -3.33 -4.03
CA GLY A 1173 -28.95 -3.09 -5.38
C GLY A 1173 -28.25 -1.86 -5.96
N VAL A 1174 -28.03 -1.85 -7.27
CA VAL A 1174 -27.56 -0.66 -8.01
C VAL A 1174 -28.56 -0.46 -9.15
N CYS A 1175 -29.29 0.66 -9.11
CA CYS A 1175 -30.39 0.94 -10.03
C CYS A 1175 -30.02 2.01 -11.07
N PHE A 1176 -30.40 1.78 -12.32
CA PHE A 1176 -30.03 2.54 -13.50
C PHE A 1176 -31.28 3.10 -14.19
N ALA A 1177 -31.34 4.41 -14.34
CA ALA A 1177 -32.44 5.13 -14.98
C ALA A 1177 -32.24 5.31 -16.50
N GLN A 1178 -31.82 4.24 -17.19
CA GLN A 1178 -31.56 4.28 -18.64
C GLN A 1178 -32.67 3.58 -19.42
N HIS A 1179 -33.38 4.34 -20.26
CA HIS A 1179 -34.62 3.88 -20.90
C HIS A 1179 -34.40 2.62 -21.75
N ALA A 1180 -33.41 2.63 -22.66
CA ALA A 1180 -33.10 1.51 -23.55
C ALA A 1180 -32.74 0.22 -22.78
N LEU A 1181 -31.91 0.33 -21.74
CA LEU A 1181 -31.56 -0.79 -20.86
C LEU A 1181 -32.81 -1.33 -20.13
N SER A 1182 -33.59 -0.45 -19.51
CA SER A 1182 -34.78 -0.84 -18.74
C SER A 1182 -35.85 -1.51 -19.60
N ALA A 1183 -36.09 -1.04 -20.82
CA ALA A 1183 -37.01 -1.65 -21.78
C ALA A 1183 -36.57 -3.07 -22.17
N THR A 1184 -35.26 -3.28 -22.35
CA THR A 1184 -34.69 -4.60 -22.69
C THR A 1184 -34.87 -5.60 -21.56
N PHE A 1185 -34.57 -5.20 -20.32
CA PHE A 1185 -34.81 -6.06 -19.15
C PHE A 1185 -36.30 -6.27 -18.86
N ALA A 1186 -37.16 -5.31 -19.19
CA ALA A 1186 -38.62 -5.47 -19.11
C ALA A 1186 -39.17 -6.49 -20.12
N ASP A 1187 -38.61 -6.56 -21.33
CA ASP A 1187 -38.95 -7.58 -22.33
C ASP A 1187 -38.42 -8.98 -21.95
N MET A 1188 -37.18 -9.08 -21.50
CA MET A 1188 -36.65 -10.35 -20.93
C MET A 1188 -37.49 -10.81 -19.72
N ALA A 1189 -38.02 -9.86 -18.95
CA ALA A 1189 -38.96 -10.10 -17.84
C ALA A 1189 -40.44 -10.15 -18.25
N LYS A 1190 -40.82 -10.27 -19.53
CA LYS A 1190 -42.24 -10.23 -19.95
C LYS A 1190 -43.06 -11.41 -19.43
N HIS A 1191 -42.44 -12.58 -19.29
CA HIS A 1191 -43.07 -13.78 -18.75
C HIS A 1191 -42.70 -13.97 -17.28
N VAL A 1192 -43.71 -14.14 -16.43
CA VAL A 1192 -43.57 -14.32 -14.98
C VAL A 1192 -44.24 -15.61 -14.51
N ILE A 1193 -43.82 -16.12 -13.34
CA ILE A 1193 -44.49 -17.24 -12.67
C ILE A 1193 -45.82 -16.73 -12.08
N PRO A 1194 -46.97 -17.36 -12.40
CA PRO A 1194 -48.25 -17.07 -11.77
C PRO A 1194 -48.18 -17.18 -10.24
N CYS A 1195 -49.01 -16.40 -9.54
CA CYS A 1195 -49.13 -16.52 -8.09
C CYS A 1195 -49.82 -17.85 -7.72
N PRO A 1196 -49.39 -18.53 -6.63
CA PRO A 1196 -49.98 -19.80 -6.20
C PRO A 1196 -51.41 -19.67 -5.66
N PHE A 1197 -51.85 -18.43 -5.41
CA PHE A 1197 -53.24 -18.06 -5.17
C PHE A 1197 -53.56 -16.85 -6.06
N SER A 1198 -54.62 -16.96 -6.86
CA SER A 1198 -55.10 -15.95 -7.82
C SER A 1198 -56.60 -15.75 -7.65
#